data_AF-A0A9P3PI46-F1
#
_entry.id   AF-A0A9P3PI46-F1
#
_cell.length_a   1.000
_cell.length_b   1.000
_cell.length_c   1.000
_cell.angle_alpha   90.00
_cell.angle_beta   90.00
_cell.angle_gamma   90.00
#
_symmetry.space_group_name_H-M   'P 1'
#
loop_
_entity.id
_entity.type
_entity.pdbx_description
1 polymer ?
#
loop_
_entity_poly.entity_id
_entity_poly.type
_entity_poly.pdbx_seq_one_letter_code
_entity_poly.pdbx_strand_id
1 'polypeptide(L)'
;MIAEILLVLAGHSSSLFPTDHTLHPSFTPLLHPGEQQCLESLGLIAFRYRKIKAATSRLSHSSSRSICALCATLNHIMRNEYEYLVIETEAKILRRDANLVASGSFVPLSSIRATFSEWDAPLAALTSLVEELESEPHWRPGPLIDLLLSRSHTGVHRVADIISRLSVAVQRVWRTQLAAFLVHGSVSSVDPLASETYALLDGSIPSCVSAEARESIAYVGRAVSTVKAAKWQKQIPQRLAVTHTTLLETVLPEDQHAFDLVISQIRTNVSEWLWLNVLTQKDVEDAVESLANYFLLRNGDFSLSLIREIERLKLSRLTLRSGPTSMIREQDLNLALLRASLGTTAQHDPALTHLRFALPSGPLRPLLPSLGNAAPLPPSSPSTSTNAPGSMDFHLFTSHLLGTPLILTYNVSWPLDLFLHPADLNAYAGLFAYLSALRKTHMRVQSCWTSLSNAQRARRRWTGLGEGGTAEDLELRSKSLRCGWGIVRDMEWFLDTLLGYIMMDVIDVEFRKLKENLSKKLPVGAEGTVGIDTVSSDSSSVPRLPPSSSAAANSSASPLDFTSLRAIHTTYLDRLLTGCLLTNTALTSIIRPILDICERFVAQVERWGGDVLPALLFEGSLKGGDERVGAMVKERWLVVAEINDTLQKALDTFFEQLSLSISQQPFTAATDASKSILVNGSMANHATFNISRGAKGDVEQKAGDSMLHARCRVATGVVKGLENSHKFRAMGSRTNTAQRLSHQLQLLRPIQSMASQYTPRLIGAPNTLEHRVFIEQNGSVVSPFHDIPLFADQNNGIFNMIVEVPRWTNAKMEISKEEPFNPIKQDIKKGRLRYVRNCFPHHGYIWNYGAFPQTWEDPAQSHAETKAKGDNDPLDVCEIGEQVGYVGQVKQVKVLGIMALLDEGETDWKVIVVDVQDPLASKLNDIEDVERHLPGLIRATNEWFRIYKIPDGKPENTFAFSGEAKNKKYATEIIHECHESWRRLITGESPAKTPAYDISIRNITIQNSPGFVRRDDPSYTSIPPDSRKPPAPIDPSVSKWFYISSAQV
;
A
#
# COMPACT_ATOMS: atom_id res chain seq x y z
N MET A 1 42.96 24.25 -73.41
CA MET A 1 41.70 24.81 -72.86
C MET A 1 40.74 23.71 -72.42
N ILE A 2 40.23 22.84 -73.31
CA ILE A 2 39.27 21.78 -72.92
C ILE A 2 39.83 20.81 -71.87
N ALA A 3 41.08 20.35 -72.03
CA ALA A 3 41.74 19.50 -71.03
C ALA A 3 41.86 20.18 -69.65
N GLU A 4 42.20 21.47 -69.63
CA GLU A 4 42.24 22.28 -68.40
C GLU A 4 40.86 22.42 -67.75
N ILE A 5 39.79 22.56 -68.55
CA ILE A 5 38.42 22.65 -68.04
C ILE A 5 37.98 21.34 -67.40
N LEU A 6 38.30 20.19 -68.01
CA LEU A 6 38.00 18.87 -67.43
C LEU A 6 38.77 18.66 -66.12
N LEU A 7 40.03 19.10 -66.05
CA LEU A 7 40.82 19.08 -64.81
C LEU A 7 40.20 19.97 -63.72
N VAL A 8 39.72 21.17 -64.08
CA VAL A 8 39.04 22.09 -63.15
C VAL A 8 37.72 21.50 -62.67
N LEU A 9 36.92 20.89 -63.56
CA LEU A 9 35.66 20.22 -63.21
C LEU A 9 35.88 19.00 -62.31
N ALA A 10 37.02 18.29 -62.44
CA ALA A 10 37.45 17.23 -61.53
C ALA A 10 37.94 17.75 -60.16
N GLY A 11 38.02 19.07 -59.97
CA GLY A 11 38.37 19.72 -58.71
C GLY A 11 39.82 20.17 -58.58
N HIS A 12 40.62 20.10 -59.66
CA HIS A 12 41.99 20.62 -59.65
C HIS A 12 42.04 22.15 -59.76
N SER A 13 43.14 22.75 -59.32
CA SER A 13 43.41 24.17 -59.51
C SER A 13 43.98 24.41 -60.91
N SER A 14 43.61 25.52 -61.55
CA SER A 14 44.11 25.89 -62.88
C SER A 14 44.41 27.39 -62.92
N SER A 15 45.37 27.77 -63.74
CA SER A 15 45.72 29.17 -64.00
C SER A 15 44.63 29.94 -64.75
N LEU A 16 43.63 29.24 -65.32
CA LEU A 16 42.47 29.86 -65.97
C LEU A 16 41.59 30.65 -64.99
N PHE A 17 41.51 30.20 -63.74
CA PHE A 17 40.66 30.78 -62.68
C PHE A 17 41.51 31.09 -61.44
N PRO A 18 42.19 32.25 -61.39
CA PRO A 18 43.10 32.61 -60.30
C PRO A 18 42.37 32.87 -58.97
N THR A 19 41.11 33.33 -59.02
CA THR A 19 40.24 33.58 -57.85
C THR A 19 38.84 33.06 -58.16
N ASP A 20 38.35 32.16 -57.30
CA ASP A 20 37.01 31.56 -57.35
C ASP A 20 36.64 30.92 -58.70
N HIS A 21 35.91 31.67 -59.54
CA HIS A 21 35.34 31.27 -60.83
C HIS A 21 35.49 32.33 -61.94
N THR A 22 36.11 33.48 -61.64
CA THR A 22 36.30 34.56 -62.62
C THR A 22 37.52 34.27 -63.49
N LEU A 23 37.37 34.45 -64.80
CA LEU A 23 38.45 34.21 -65.76
C LEU A 23 39.61 35.19 -65.55
N HIS A 24 40.86 34.74 -65.71
CA HIS A 24 42.01 35.64 -65.63
C HIS A 24 41.91 36.74 -66.73
N PRO A 25 42.11 38.04 -66.42
CA PRO A 25 41.93 39.14 -67.36
C PRO A 25 42.75 39.02 -68.66
N SER A 26 43.88 38.31 -68.60
CA SER A 26 44.74 38.04 -69.76
C SER A 26 44.11 37.14 -70.84
N PHE A 27 43.07 36.36 -70.51
CA PHE A 27 42.38 35.50 -71.47
C PHE A 27 41.12 36.16 -72.07
N THR A 28 40.61 37.23 -71.44
CA THR A 28 39.45 38.01 -71.92
C THR A 28 39.57 38.50 -73.37
N PRO A 29 40.72 39.01 -73.88
CA PRO A 29 40.81 39.47 -75.27
C PRO A 29 40.88 38.32 -76.30
N LEU A 30 41.05 37.07 -75.87
CA LEU A 30 41.25 35.90 -76.74
C LEU A 30 39.97 35.09 -77.00
N LEU A 31 38.86 35.45 -76.35
CA LEU A 31 37.64 34.66 -76.30
C LEU A 31 36.44 35.49 -76.73
N HIS A 32 35.49 34.85 -77.41
CA HIS A 32 34.20 35.49 -77.68
C HIS A 32 33.42 35.70 -76.36
N PRO A 33 32.62 36.76 -76.20
CA PRO A 33 31.85 36.99 -74.97
C PRO A 33 30.99 35.80 -74.51
N GLY A 34 30.40 35.06 -75.47
CA GLY A 34 29.65 33.83 -75.16
C GLY A 34 30.52 32.66 -74.68
N GLU A 35 31.78 32.57 -75.14
CA GLU A 35 32.73 31.57 -74.66
C GLU A 35 33.23 31.94 -73.26
N GLN A 36 33.49 33.22 -73.00
CA GLN A 36 33.81 33.73 -71.67
C GLN A 36 32.70 33.35 -70.67
N GLN A 37 31.44 33.60 -71.01
CA GLN A 37 30.30 33.25 -70.16
C GLN A 37 30.19 31.74 -69.92
N CYS A 38 30.45 30.91 -70.94
CA CYS A 38 30.47 29.46 -70.77
C CYS A 38 31.60 28.98 -69.85
N LEU A 39 32.80 29.58 -69.96
CA LEU A 39 33.94 29.27 -69.09
C LEU A 39 33.68 29.69 -67.65
N GLU A 40 33.19 30.90 -67.40
CA GLU A 40 32.85 31.37 -66.06
C GLU A 40 31.74 30.52 -65.43
N SER A 41 30.75 30.09 -66.22
CA SER A 41 29.68 29.21 -65.73
C SER A 41 30.19 27.80 -65.39
N LEU A 42 31.08 27.20 -66.20
CA LEU A 42 31.72 25.93 -65.86
C LEU A 42 32.68 26.07 -64.67
N GLY A 43 33.37 27.21 -64.58
CA GLY A 43 34.19 27.59 -63.43
C GLY A 43 33.37 27.69 -62.15
N LEU A 44 32.14 28.20 -62.21
CA LEU A 44 31.23 28.29 -61.06
C LEU A 44 30.79 26.89 -60.57
N ILE A 45 30.49 25.97 -61.49
CA ILE A 45 30.19 24.56 -61.16
C ILE A 45 31.38 23.92 -60.44
N ALA A 46 32.58 24.06 -60.99
CA ALA A 46 33.81 23.54 -60.39
C ALA A 46 34.11 24.17 -59.01
N PHE A 47 33.92 25.49 -58.88
CA PHE A 47 34.09 26.20 -57.62
C PHE A 47 33.15 25.66 -56.53
N ARG A 48 31.86 25.51 -56.83
CA ARG A 48 30.87 24.92 -55.91
C ARG A 48 31.23 23.50 -55.53
N TYR A 49 31.62 22.67 -56.49
CA TYR A 49 32.08 21.31 -56.22
C TYR A 49 33.30 21.27 -55.29
N ARG A 50 34.35 22.08 -55.55
CA ARG A 50 35.51 22.18 -54.65
C ARG A 50 35.13 22.65 -53.26
N LYS A 51 34.22 23.63 -53.15
CA LYS A 51 33.73 24.15 -51.87
C LYS A 51 33.01 23.06 -51.08
N ILE A 52 32.09 22.34 -51.71
CA ILE A 52 31.39 21.20 -51.12
C ILE A 52 32.42 20.16 -50.67
N LYS A 53 33.31 19.69 -51.54
CA LYS A 53 34.30 18.64 -51.21
C LYS A 53 35.22 19.04 -50.04
N ALA A 54 35.66 20.30 -50.00
CA ALA A 54 36.46 20.82 -48.89
C ALA A 54 35.68 20.85 -47.57
N ALA A 55 34.44 21.32 -47.61
CA ALA A 55 33.59 21.41 -46.44
C ALA A 55 33.13 20.02 -45.94
N THR A 56 32.77 19.09 -46.83
CA THR A 56 32.46 17.70 -46.48
C THR A 56 33.66 17.01 -45.82
N SER A 57 34.90 17.33 -46.24
CA SER A 57 36.12 16.81 -45.61
C SER A 57 36.37 17.39 -44.21
N ARG A 58 35.95 18.63 -43.94
CA ARG A 58 36.01 19.22 -42.60
C ARG A 58 34.93 18.62 -41.70
N LEU A 59 33.69 18.60 -42.19
CA LEU A 59 32.52 18.10 -41.47
C LEU A 59 32.60 16.59 -41.18
N SER A 60 33.28 15.80 -42.01
CA SER A 60 33.49 14.36 -41.75
C SER A 60 34.35 14.06 -40.52
N HIS A 61 35.10 15.05 -40.00
CA HIS A 61 35.84 14.95 -38.75
C HIS A 61 35.03 15.41 -37.54
N SER A 62 33.76 15.77 -37.72
CA SER A 62 32.86 16.16 -36.63
C SER A 62 32.63 14.99 -35.67
N SER A 63 32.36 15.33 -34.40
CA SER A 63 31.99 14.33 -33.39
C SER A 63 30.60 13.72 -33.63
N SER A 64 29.73 14.38 -34.42
CA SER A 64 28.37 13.89 -34.66
C SER A 64 28.30 12.78 -35.70
N ARG A 65 27.66 11.66 -35.35
CA ARG A 65 27.48 10.52 -36.27
C ARG A 65 26.53 10.85 -37.42
N SER A 66 25.55 11.71 -37.16
CA SER A 66 24.58 12.18 -38.16
C SER A 66 25.23 13.01 -39.25
N ILE A 67 26.13 13.93 -38.88
CA ILE A 67 26.92 14.73 -39.84
C ILE A 67 27.84 13.81 -40.66
N CYS A 68 28.52 12.87 -40.01
CA CYS A 68 29.42 11.94 -40.70
C CYS A 68 28.68 11.07 -41.73
N ALA A 69 27.48 10.59 -41.40
CA ALA A 69 26.64 9.82 -42.34
C ALA A 69 26.17 10.69 -43.52
N LEU A 70 25.72 11.92 -43.26
CA LEU A 70 25.37 12.88 -44.30
C LEU A 70 26.55 13.13 -45.25
N CYS A 71 27.74 13.38 -44.69
CA CYS A 71 28.96 13.62 -45.45
C CYS A 71 29.37 12.39 -46.28
N ALA A 72 29.25 11.19 -45.73
CA ALA A 72 29.53 9.94 -46.44
C ALA A 72 28.58 9.74 -47.64
N THR A 73 27.28 9.96 -47.45
CA THR A 73 26.29 9.87 -48.53
C THR A 73 26.49 10.97 -49.57
N LEU A 74 26.81 12.20 -49.15
CA LEU A 74 27.10 13.30 -50.07
C LEU A 74 28.34 12.99 -50.93
N ASN A 75 29.42 12.52 -50.31
CA ASN A 75 30.62 12.09 -51.05
C ASN A 75 30.32 10.95 -52.02
N HIS A 76 29.46 10.00 -51.63
CA HIS A 76 29.04 8.90 -52.50
C HIS A 76 28.25 9.40 -53.72
N ILE A 77 27.32 10.34 -53.53
CA ILE A 77 26.55 10.97 -54.62
C ILE A 77 27.49 11.75 -55.55
N MET A 78 28.38 12.58 -54.99
CA MET A 78 29.35 13.35 -55.78
C MET A 78 30.26 12.44 -56.61
N ARG A 79 30.73 11.33 -56.03
CA ARG A 79 31.61 10.38 -56.71
C ARG A 79 30.90 9.61 -57.83
N ASN A 80 29.72 9.08 -57.55
CA ASN A 80 29.04 8.18 -58.48
C ASN A 80 28.31 8.92 -59.61
N GLU A 81 27.92 10.17 -59.38
CA GLU A 81 27.11 10.91 -60.34
C GLU A 81 27.89 12.07 -60.97
N TYR A 82 28.49 12.96 -60.17
CA TYR A 82 29.23 14.12 -60.72
C TYR A 82 30.63 13.74 -61.23
N GLU A 83 31.48 13.10 -60.41
CA GLU A 83 32.83 12.71 -60.84
C GLU A 83 32.76 11.68 -61.98
N TYR A 84 31.78 10.76 -61.93
CA TYR A 84 31.50 9.85 -63.03
C TYR A 84 31.13 10.60 -64.32
N LEU A 85 30.29 11.63 -64.26
CA LEU A 85 29.95 12.45 -65.43
C LEU A 85 31.20 13.13 -66.03
N VAL A 86 32.14 13.59 -65.21
CA VAL A 86 33.42 14.14 -65.68
C VAL A 86 34.23 13.09 -66.43
N ILE A 87 34.40 11.90 -65.84
CA ILE A 87 35.14 10.78 -66.44
C ILE A 87 34.46 10.29 -67.73
N GLU A 88 33.14 10.19 -67.73
CA GLU A 88 32.36 9.77 -68.90
C GLU A 88 32.49 10.79 -70.04
N THR A 89 32.43 12.08 -69.72
CA THR A 89 32.60 13.16 -70.70
C THR A 89 34.00 13.13 -71.31
N GLU A 90 35.04 12.95 -70.49
CA GLU A 90 36.42 12.77 -70.95
C GLU A 90 36.55 11.54 -71.86
N ALA A 91 36.00 10.39 -71.45
CA ALA A 91 36.04 9.17 -72.23
C ALA A 91 35.32 9.31 -73.58
N LYS A 92 34.18 10.00 -73.63
CA LYS A 92 33.45 10.29 -74.88
C LYS A 92 34.25 11.20 -75.81
N ILE A 93 34.94 12.20 -75.27
CA ILE A 93 35.84 13.08 -76.04
C ILE A 93 37.00 12.27 -76.62
N LEU A 94 37.64 11.41 -75.82
CA LEU A 94 38.75 10.57 -76.27
C LEU A 94 38.32 9.54 -77.33
N ARG A 95 37.11 9.00 -77.23
CA ARG A 95 36.52 8.06 -78.20
C ARG A 95 35.97 8.73 -79.46
N ARG A 96 36.01 10.06 -79.56
CA ARG A 96 35.44 10.84 -80.67
C ARG A 96 33.95 10.57 -80.88
N ASP A 97 33.18 10.53 -79.80
CA ASP A 97 31.73 10.39 -79.86
C ASP A 97 31.10 11.52 -80.69
N ALA A 98 30.25 11.16 -81.66
CA ALA A 98 29.60 12.10 -82.57
C ALA A 98 28.73 13.14 -81.86
N ASN A 99 28.29 12.87 -80.62
CA ASN A 99 27.48 13.80 -79.83
C ASN A 99 28.29 14.94 -79.19
N LEU A 100 29.60 14.76 -78.97
CA LEU A 100 30.47 15.73 -78.28
C LEU A 100 31.63 16.23 -79.16
N VAL A 101 32.03 15.45 -80.17
CA VAL A 101 33.16 15.75 -81.03
C VAL A 101 32.67 15.97 -82.47
N ALA A 102 32.72 17.22 -82.93
CA ALA A 102 32.33 17.59 -84.29
C ALA A 102 33.37 17.13 -85.33
N SER A 103 33.00 17.20 -86.62
CA SER A 103 33.92 16.88 -87.72
C SER A 103 35.20 17.72 -87.62
N GLY A 104 36.35 17.05 -87.60
CA GLY A 104 37.66 17.69 -87.38
C GLY A 104 38.19 17.63 -85.93
N SER A 105 37.63 16.80 -85.05
CA SER A 105 38.07 16.65 -83.64
C SER A 105 37.91 17.92 -82.78
N PHE A 106 37.00 18.81 -83.17
CA PHE A 106 36.66 20.00 -82.39
C PHE A 106 35.60 19.67 -81.33
N VAL A 107 35.82 20.11 -80.09
CA VAL A 107 34.87 19.97 -78.98
C VAL A 107 34.28 21.34 -78.65
N PRO A 108 33.02 21.62 -79.00
CA PRO A 108 32.39 22.89 -78.67
C PRO A 108 32.18 23.03 -77.17
N LEU A 109 32.59 24.18 -76.62
CA LEU A 109 32.46 24.49 -75.19
C LEU A 109 30.99 24.51 -74.72
N SER A 110 30.08 24.93 -75.62
CA SER A 110 28.63 24.92 -75.38
C SER A 110 28.09 23.51 -75.13
N SER A 111 28.63 22.48 -75.78
CA SER A 111 28.20 21.09 -75.56
C SER A 111 28.64 20.60 -74.18
N ILE A 112 29.87 20.91 -73.76
CA ILE A 112 30.33 20.61 -72.39
C ILE A 112 29.44 21.35 -71.37
N ARG A 113 29.18 22.64 -71.58
CA ARG A 113 28.31 23.43 -70.71
C ARG A 113 26.88 22.86 -70.60
N ALA A 114 26.34 22.37 -71.71
CA ALA A 114 25.03 21.72 -71.74
C ALA A 114 25.04 20.41 -70.94
N THR A 115 26.09 19.57 -71.09
CA THR A 115 26.24 18.32 -70.34
C THR A 115 26.27 18.55 -68.83
N PHE A 116 26.96 19.58 -68.33
CA PHE A 116 27.06 19.87 -66.89
C PHE A 116 25.91 20.74 -66.34
N SER A 117 25.00 21.24 -67.19
CA SER A 117 23.91 22.14 -66.76
C SER A 117 22.96 21.52 -65.75
N GLU A 118 22.83 20.20 -65.76
CA GLU A 118 22.03 19.44 -64.80
C GLU A 118 22.50 19.57 -63.34
N TRP A 119 23.76 19.99 -63.12
CA TRP A 119 24.36 20.17 -61.79
C TRP A 119 24.31 21.61 -61.28
N ASP A 120 23.84 22.57 -62.07
CA ASP A 120 23.77 23.99 -61.65
C ASP A 120 22.93 24.19 -60.38
N ALA A 121 21.71 23.64 -60.38
CA ALA A 121 20.78 23.74 -59.25
C ALA A 121 21.17 22.83 -58.07
N PRO A 122 21.52 21.54 -58.26
CA PRO A 122 22.00 20.69 -57.18
C PRO A 122 23.22 21.23 -56.44
N LEU A 123 24.26 21.69 -57.15
CA LEU A 123 25.46 22.21 -56.50
C LEU A 123 25.19 23.53 -55.78
N ALA A 124 24.29 24.39 -56.29
CA ALA A 124 23.87 25.59 -55.57
C ALA A 124 23.20 25.24 -54.24
N ALA A 125 22.23 24.32 -54.28
CA ALA A 125 21.47 23.89 -53.11
C ALA A 125 22.37 23.20 -52.06
N LEU A 126 23.28 22.32 -52.50
CA LEU A 126 24.24 21.64 -51.65
C LEU A 126 25.28 22.61 -51.05
N THR A 127 25.73 23.62 -51.82
CA THR A 127 26.63 24.65 -51.29
C THR A 127 25.97 25.42 -50.16
N SER A 128 24.70 25.84 -50.34
CA SER A 128 23.93 26.52 -49.30
C SER A 128 23.70 25.63 -48.06
N LEU A 129 23.40 24.35 -48.26
CA LEU A 129 23.24 23.39 -47.15
C LEU A 129 24.53 23.28 -46.34
N VAL A 130 25.67 23.09 -47.02
CA VAL A 130 26.94 22.88 -46.35
C VAL A 130 27.46 24.15 -45.65
N GLU A 131 27.21 25.34 -46.23
CA GLU A 131 27.48 26.62 -45.55
C GLU A 131 26.68 26.78 -44.25
N GLU A 132 25.39 26.44 -44.27
CA GLU A 132 24.55 26.45 -43.07
C GLU A 132 25.06 25.44 -42.04
N LEU A 133 25.46 24.23 -42.48
CA LEU A 133 26.05 23.23 -41.59
C LEU A 133 27.36 23.69 -40.94
N GLU A 134 28.20 24.44 -41.67
CA GLU A 134 29.45 25.01 -41.13
C GLU A 134 29.23 26.23 -40.23
N SER A 135 28.10 26.93 -40.37
CA SER A 135 27.79 28.13 -39.57
C SER A 135 27.46 27.79 -38.11
N GLU A 136 26.93 26.60 -37.86
CA GLU A 136 26.52 26.13 -36.53
C GLU A 136 27.57 25.15 -35.97
N PRO A 137 28.10 25.38 -34.75
CA PRO A 137 29.18 24.57 -34.18
C PRO A 137 28.74 23.17 -33.76
N HIS A 138 27.45 22.96 -33.48
CA HIS A 138 26.91 21.66 -33.05
C HIS A 138 25.48 21.45 -33.53
N TRP A 139 25.29 20.45 -34.40
CA TRP A 139 23.96 20.03 -34.86
C TRP A 139 23.41 18.89 -34.03
N ARG A 140 22.21 19.07 -33.50
CA ARG A 140 21.43 17.97 -32.92
C ARG A 140 20.69 17.20 -34.02
N PRO A 141 20.48 15.88 -33.87
CA PRO A 141 19.85 15.06 -34.90
C PRO A 141 18.45 15.50 -35.32
N GLY A 142 17.60 15.98 -34.40
CA GLY A 142 16.23 16.41 -34.70
C GLY A 142 16.17 17.59 -35.68
N PRO A 143 16.72 18.77 -35.31
CA PRO A 143 16.79 19.94 -36.18
C PRO A 143 17.49 19.66 -37.52
N LEU A 144 18.49 18.79 -37.55
CA LEU A 144 19.17 18.40 -38.78
C LEU A 144 18.26 17.63 -39.74
N ILE A 145 17.47 16.68 -39.23
CA ILE A 145 16.47 15.96 -40.02
C ILE A 145 15.39 16.94 -40.51
N ASP A 146 14.91 17.83 -39.65
CA ASP A 146 13.90 18.84 -39.99
C ASP A 146 14.38 19.78 -41.10
N LEU A 147 15.64 20.22 -41.04
CA LEU A 147 16.27 21.04 -42.07
C LEU A 147 16.31 20.31 -43.42
N LEU A 148 16.71 19.04 -43.44
CA LEU A 148 16.82 18.25 -44.65
C LEU A 148 15.44 17.94 -45.25
N LEU A 149 14.44 17.63 -44.42
CA LEU A 149 13.07 17.46 -44.86
C LEU A 149 12.49 18.76 -45.43
N SER A 150 12.73 19.90 -44.77
CA SER A 150 12.31 21.20 -45.30
C SER A 150 12.99 21.53 -46.63
N ARG A 151 14.26 21.16 -46.82
CA ARG A 151 15.01 21.39 -48.06
C ARG A 151 14.77 20.34 -49.14
N SER A 152 14.15 19.20 -48.84
CA SER A 152 13.76 18.22 -49.85
C SER A 152 12.50 18.65 -50.60
N HIS A 153 11.63 19.42 -49.95
CA HIS A 153 10.41 20.00 -50.53
C HIS A 153 10.74 21.17 -51.48
N THR A 154 11.26 20.85 -52.66
CA THR A 154 11.57 21.81 -53.72
C THR A 154 10.85 21.45 -55.01
N GLY A 155 10.59 22.43 -55.87
CA GLY A 155 10.02 22.20 -57.20
C GLY A 155 11.00 21.55 -58.19
N VAL A 156 12.27 21.32 -57.81
CA VAL A 156 13.30 20.74 -58.66
C VAL A 156 13.56 19.30 -58.27
N HIS A 157 13.06 18.36 -59.08
CA HIS A 157 13.09 16.91 -58.79
C HIS A 157 14.49 16.39 -58.40
N ARG A 158 15.54 16.81 -59.12
CA ARG A 158 16.91 16.35 -58.84
C ARG A 158 17.46 16.84 -57.51
N VAL A 159 17.11 18.06 -57.10
CA VAL A 159 17.48 18.59 -55.77
C VAL A 159 16.72 17.84 -54.69
N ALA A 160 15.41 17.65 -54.88
CA ALA A 160 14.58 16.87 -53.97
C ALA A 160 15.10 15.43 -53.77
N ASP A 161 15.48 14.73 -54.84
CA ASP A 161 16.06 13.37 -54.77
C ASP A 161 17.36 13.32 -53.96
N ILE A 162 18.31 14.21 -54.27
CA ILE A 162 19.61 14.27 -53.58
C ILE A 162 19.41 14.57 -52.09
N ILE A 163 18.63 15.61 -51.76
CA ILE A 163 18.40 16.00 -50.37
C ILE A 163 17.60 14.91 -49.63
N SER A 164 16.64 14.25 -50.28
CA SER A 164 15.91 13.11 -49.72
C SER A 164 16.85 11.95 -49.37
N ARG A 165 17.78 11.58 -50.26
CA ARG A 165 18.79 10.54 -50.00
C ARG A 165 19.71 10.90 -48.82
N LEU A 166 20.07 12.18 -48.68
CA LEU A 166 20.81 12.68 -47.51
C LEU A 166 19.96 12.59 -46.24
N SER A 167 18.68 12.98 -46.30
CA SER A 167 17.73 12.88 -45.18
C SER A 167 17.58 11.43 -44.70
N VAL A 168 17.35 10.49 -45.63
CA VAL A 168 17.22 9.05 -45.32
C VAL A 168 18.49 8.50 -44.65
N ALA A 169 19.68 8.94 -45.06
CA ALA A 169 20.93 8.52 -44.42
C ALA A 169 21.02 8.98 -42.96
N VAL A 170 20.65 10.23 -42.66
CA VAL A 170 20.61 10.76 -41.29
C VAL A 170 19.52 10.09 -40.46
N GLN A 171 18.32 9.93 -41.02
CA GLN A 171 17.21 9.24 -40.36
C GLN A 171 17.55 7.79 -40.00
N ARG A 172 18.31 7.07 -40.84
CA ARG A 172 18.78 5.71 -40.53
C ARG A 172 19.70 5.67 -39.31
N VAL A 173 20.62 6.62 -39.17
CA VAL A 173 21.50 6.72 -37.99
C VAL A 173 20.68 7.02 -36.73
N TRP A 174 19.77 7.99 -36.82
CA TRP A 174 18.88 8.35 -35.73
C TRP A 174 18.00 7.16 -35.30
N ARG A 175 17.48 6.40 -36.27
CA ARG A 175 16.68 5.19 -36.03
C ARG A 175 17.49 4.08 -35.35
N THR A 176 18.76 3.91 -35.69
CA THR A 176 19.65 2.97 -34.98
C THR A 176 19.85 3.40 -33.52
N GLN A 177 20.00 4.70 -33.25
CA GLN A 177 20.05 5.23 -31.88
C GLN A 177 18.72 5.01 -31.15
N LEU A 178 17.59 5.22 -31.83
CA LEU A 178 16.26 4.97 -31.28
C LEU A 178 16.07 3.49 -30.93
N ALA A 179 16.46 2.57 -31.81
CA ALA A 179 16.41 1.13 -31.54
C ALA A 179 17.29 0.76 -30.33
N ALA A 180 18.50 1.32 -30.23
CA ALA A 180 19.37 1.12 -29.08
C ALA A 180 18.73 1.62 -27.76
N PHE A 181 17.92 2.67 -27.80
CA PHE A 181 17.20 3.20 -26.64
C PHE A 181 15.96 2.38 -26.30
N LEU A 182 15.08 2.10 -27.28
CA LEU A 182 13.81 1.40 -27.07
C LEU A 182 13.97 -0.10 -26.80
N VAL A 183 14.89 -0.77 -27.51
CA VAL A 183 15.06 -2.22 -27.44
C VAL A 183 16.07 -2.61 -26.36
N HIS A 184 17.17 -1.87 -26.26
CA HIS A 184 18.30 -2.23 -25.40
C HIS A 184 18.46 -1.32 -24.18
N GLY A 185 17.66 -0.27 -24.02
CA GLY A 185 17.75 0.66 -22.90
C GLY A 185 19.14 1.30 -22.77
N SER A 186 19.82 1.52 -23.91
CA SER A 186 21.16 2.10 -23.95
C SER A 186 21.13 3.49 -24.55
N VAL A 187 21.76 4.43 -23.84
CA VAL A 187 21.94 5.81 -24.29
C VAL A 187 23.35 5.93 -24.87
N SER A 188 23.48 6.49 -26.07
CA SER A 188 24.79 6.73 -26.70
C SER A 188 25.49 7.91 -26.04
N SER A 189 26.82 7.84 -25.89
CA SER A 189 27.64 8.97 -25.45
C SER A 189 27.79 10.06 -26.52
N VAL A 190 27.52 9.72 -27.77
CA VAL A 190 27.64 10.61 -28.93
C VAL A 190 26.25 10.84 -29.49
N ASP A 191 25.81 12.10 -29.52
CA ASP A 191 24.46 12.54 -29.87
C ASP A 191 23.37 11.80 -29.06
N PRO A 192 23.32 11.98 -27.72
CA PRO A 192 22.38 11.27 -26.86
C PRO A 192 20.92 11.65 -27.19
N LEU A 193 20.05 10.63 -27.24
CA LEU A 193 18.61 10.83 -27.42
C LEU A 193 17.92 11.25 -26.11
N ALA A 194 18.44 10.73 -24.98
CA ALA A 194 17.92 10.94 -23.64
C ALA A 194 19.06 11.28 -22.65
N SER A 195 18.70 11.91 -21.54
CA SER A 195 19.56 12.20 -20.39
C SER A 195 19.84 10.95 -19.55
N GLU A 196 20.70 11.07 -18.53
CA GLU A 196 20.98 9.99 -17.57
C GLU A 196 19.74 9.56 -16.76
N THR A 197 18.74 10.43 -16.62
CA THR A 197 17.43 10.11 -16.02
C THR A 197 16.43 9.53 -17.02
N TYR A 198 16.88 9.21 -18.24
CA TYR A 198 16.09 8.70 -19.36
C TYR A 198 15.01 9.66 -19.88
N ALA A 199 15.07 10.94 -19.52
CA ALA A 199 14.23 11.97 -20.11
C ALA A 199 14.78 12.39 -21.49
N LEU A 200 13.90 12.51 -22.49
CA LEU A 200 14.28 12.91 -23.85
C LEU A 200 14.84 14.34 -23.83
N LEU A 201 15.95 14.55 -24.55
CA LEU A 201 16.60 15.86 -24.65
C LEU A 201 15.89 16.75 -25.67
N ASP A 202 15.78 18.04 -25.38
CA ASP A 202 15.20 18.99 -26.33
C ASP A 202 15.98 19.00 -27.65
N GLY A 203 15.28 18.88 -28.78
CA GLY A 203 15.90 18.82 -30.11
C GLY A 203 16.58 17.49 -30.47
N SER A 204 16.41 16.42 -29.68
CA SER A 204 16.87 15.07 -30.08
C SER A 204 15.88 14.34 -31.01
N ILE A 205 14.63 14.79 -31.06
CA ILE A 205 13.54 14.19 -31.84
C ILE A 205 13.13 15.16 -32.95
N PRO A 206 13.00 14.70 -34.20
CA PRO A 206 12.55 15.55 -35.30
C PRO A 206 11.07 15.95 -35.15
N SER A 207 10.72 17.11 -35.71
CA SER A 207 9.36 17.67 -35.68
C SER A 207 8.31 16.82 -36.39
N CYS A 208 8.73 15.97 -37.33
CA CYS A 208 7.84 15.05 -38.04
C CYS A 208 7.27 13.92 -37.16
N VAL A 209 7.83 13.68 -35.97
CA VAL A 209 7.33 12.68 -35.02
C VAL A 209 6.19 13.28 -34.19
N SER A 210 5.07 12.58 -34.17
CA SER A 210 3.87 12.98 -33.42
C SER A 210 4.14 13.12 -31.92
N ALA A 211 3.33 13.94 -31.24
CA ALA A 211 3.41 14.07 -29.79
C ALA A 211 3.15 12.73 -29.07
N GLU A 212 2.24 11.91 -29.58
CA GLU A 212 1.90 10.60 -29.02
C GLU A 212 3.05 9.59 -29.15
N ALA A 213 3.71 9.54 -30.32
CA ALA A 213 4.89 8.70 -30.50
C ALA A 213 6.06 9.19 -29.64
N ARG A 214 6.23 10.50 -29.48
CA ARG A 214 7.24 11.09 -28.59
C ARG A 214 7.07 10.63 -27.13
N GLU A 215 5.85 10.70 -26.62
CA GLU A 215 5.54 10.21 -25.27
C GLU A 215 5.77 8.70 -25.14
N SER A 216 5.35 7.94 -26.15
CA SER A 216 5.54 6.49 -26.20
C SER A 216 7.02 6.11 -26.22
N ILE A 217 7.86 6.84 -26.95
CA ILE A 217 9.31 6.67 -26.99
C ILE A 217 9.93 6.95 -25.62
N ALA A 218 9.52 8.05 -24.97
CA ALA A 218 10.01 8.40 -23.63
C ALA A 218 9.67 7.30 -22.63
N TYR A 219 8.41 6.85 -22.66
CA TYR A 219 7.89 5.82 -21.76
C TYR A 219 8.61 4.49 -21.95
N VAL A 220 8.64 3.94 -23.18
CA VAL A 220 9.26 2.65 -23.47
C VAL A 220 10.76 2.69 -23.15
N GLY A 221 11.46 3.71 -23.63
CA GLY A 221 12.90 3.83 -23.41
C GLY A 221 13.26 3.96 -21.93
N ARG A 222 12.49 4.73 -21.15
CA ARG A 222 12.65 4.79 -19.68
C ARG A 222 12.38 3.43 -19.06
N ALA A 223 11.29 2.75 -19.42
CA ALA A 223 10.94 1.47 -18.82
C ALA A 223 12.00 0.39 -19.09
N VAL A 224 12.43 0.23 -20.34
CA VAL A 224 13.47 -0.75 -20.72
C VAL A 224 14.81 -0.42 -20.05
N SER A 225 15.20 0.86 -20.05
CA SER A 225 16.46 1.29 -19.42
C SER A 225 16.45 1.07 -17.90
N THR A 226 15.31 1.34 -17.24
CA THR A 226 15.17 1.16 -15.79
C THR A 226 15.20 -0.32 -15.40
N VAL A 227 14.49 -1.19 -16.13
CA VAL A 227 14.55 -2.66 -15.94
C VAL A 227 15.98 -3.18 -16.07
N LYS A 228 16.72 -2.67 -17.05
CA LYS A 228 18.13 -3.02 -17.27
C LYS A 228 19.05 -2.51 -16.16
N ALA A 229 18.89 -1.26 -15.74
CA ALA A 229 19.67 -0.64 -14.67
C ALA A 229 19.46 -1.34 -13.32
N ALA A 230 18.22 -1.75 -13.03
CA ALA A 230 17.86 -2.50 -11.83
C ALA A 230 18.36 -3.96 -11.82
N LYS A 231 19.00 -4.44 -12.91
CA LYS A 231 19.45 -5.84 -13.09
C LYS A 231 18.37 -6.86 -12.74
N TRP A 232 17.14 -6.60 -13.18
CA TRP A 232 16.00 -7.44 -12.83
C TRP A 232 16.16 -8.88 -13.34
N GLN A 233 15.67 -9.85 -12.57
CA GLN A 233 15.84 -11.29 -12.84
C GLN A 233 15.28 -11.71 -14.21
N LYS A 234 14.19 -11.06 -14.64
CA LYS A 234 13.59 -11.26 -15.96
C LYS A 234 13.85 -10.03 -16.82
N GLN A 235 14.71 -10.17 -17.82
CA GLN A 235 14.89 -9.15 -18.86
C GLN A 235 13.89 -9.35 -19.99
N ILE A 236 13.72 -8.32 -20.84
CA ILE A 236 12.89 -8.41 -22.03
C ILE A 236 13.41 -9.58 -22.90
N PRO A 237 12.55 -10.54 -23.28
CA PRO A 237 12.94 -11.69 -24.07
C PRO A 237 13.65 -11.28 -25.36
N GLN A 238 14.73 -11.98 -25.69
CA GLN A 238 15.50 -11.72 -26.92
C GLN A 238 14.63 -11.79 -28.18
N ARG A 239 13.60 -12.66 -28.19
CA ARG A 239 12.62 -12.74 -29.29
C ARG A 239 11.86 -11.42 -29.49
N LEU A 240 11.38 -10.80 -28.41
CA LEU A 240 10.68 -9.51 -28.49
C LEU A 240 11.62 -8.40 -28.96
N ALA A 241 12.86 -8.41 -28.47
CA ALA A 241 13.88 -7.44 -28.89
C ALA A 241 14.19 -7.55 -30.39
N VAL A 242 14.31 -8.76 -30.93
CA VAL A 242 14.48 -8.99 -32.38
C VAL A 242 13.26 -8.50 -33.15
N THR A 243 12.04 -8.83 -32.69
CA THR A 243 10.81 -8.35 -33.34
C THR A 243 10.74 -6.82 -33.38
N HIS A 244 11.01 -6.13 -32.27
CA HIS A 244 11.01 -4.66 -32.21
C HIS A 244 12.07 -4.05 -33.13
N THR A 245 13.25 -4.66 -33.21
CA THR A 245 14.31 -4.22 -34.13
C THR A 245 13.86 -4.34 -35.58
N THR A 246 13.26 -5.49 -35.96
CA THR A 246 12.75 -5.68 -37.33
C THR A 246 11.61 -4.71 -37.69
N LEU A 247 10.72 -4.40 -36.74
CA LEU A 247 9.64 -3.42 -36.96
C LEU A 247 10.20 -2.01 -37.15
N LEU A 248 11.18 -1.61 -36.34
CA LEU A 248 11.82 -0.30 -36.49
C LEU A 248 12.58 -0.20 -37.83
N GLU A 249 13.26 -1.25 -38.28
CA GLU A 249 13.99 -1.24 -39.56
C GLU A 249 13.11 -1.00 -40.79
N THR A 250 11.83 -1.41 -40.74
CA THR A 250 10.88 -1.26 -41.85
C THR A 250 10.35 0.16 -42.06
N VAL A 251 10.52 1.07 -41.10
CA VAL A 251 9.89 2.40 -41.15
C VAL A 251 10.92 3.53 -40.96
N LEU A 252 10.60 4.70 -41.51
CA LEU A 252 11.33 5.95 -41.32
C LEU A 252 10.42 6.98 -40.64
N PRO A 253 10.96 7.90 -39.82
CA PRO A 253 10.17 8.90 -39.11
C PRO A 253 9.49 9.93 -40.03
N GLU A 254 9.91 10.05 -41.30
CA GLU A 254 9.20 10.88 -42.30
C GLU A 254 7.81 10.32 -42.69
N ASP A 255 7.60 9.00 -42.58
CA ASP A 255 6.28 8.38 -42.71
C ASP A 255 5.60 8.32 -41.35
N GLN A 256 4.96 9.44 -40.98
CA GLN A 256 4.37 9.64 -39.66
C GLN A 256 3.38 8.52 -39.27
N HIS A 257 2.51 8.11 -40.19
CA HIS A 257 1.46 7.14 -39.86
C HIS A 257 2.01 5.73 -39.59
N ALA A 258 2.89 5.25 -40.48
CA ALA A 258 3.53 3.95 -40.29
C ALA A 258 4.42 3.96 -39.04
N PHE A 259 5.10 5.07 -38.78
CA PHE A 259 6.00 5.19 -37.63
C PHE A 259 5.22 5.17 -36.31
N ASP A 260 4.15 5.96 -36.21
CA ASP A 260 3.28 6.00 -35.03
C ASP A 260 2.70 4.62 -34.71
N LEU A 261 2.28 3.86 -35.73
CA LEU A 261 1.73 2.51 -35.56
C LEU A 261 2.78 1.51 -35.03
N VAL A 262 4.00 1.55 -35.55
CA VAL A 262 5.11 0.71 -35.04
C VAL A 262 5.45 1.06 -33.60
N ILE A 263 5.57 2.35 -33.27
CA ILE A 263 5.88 2.81 -31.91
C ILE A 263 4.76 2.41 -30.92
N SER A 264 3.50 2.54 -31.32
CA SER A 264 2.35 2.11 -30.52
C SER A 264 2.33 0.60 -30.27
N GLN A 265 2.68 -0.21 -31.28
CA GLN A 265 2.82 -1.66 -31.12
C GLN A 265 3.95 -2.03 -30.16
N ILE A 266 5.11 -1.36 -30.27
CA ILE A 266 6.24 -1.57 -29.34
C ILE A 266 5.83 -1.22 -27.91
N ARG A 267 5.16 -0.08 -27.71
CA ARG A 267 4.63 0.34 -26.40
C ARG A 267 3.70 -0.70 -25.82
N THR A 268 2.74 -1.20 -26.60
CA THR A 268 1.78 -2.22 -26.16
C THR A 268 2.51 -3.50 -25.71
N ASN A 269 3.40 -4.02 -26.55
CA ASN A 269 4.18 -5.23 -26.25
C ASN A 269 5.03 -5.08 -24.97
N VAL A 270 5.66 -3.91 -24.77
CA VAL A 270 6.49 -3.64 -23.60
C VAL A 270 5.61 -3.49 -22.35
N SER A 271 4.50 -2.77 -22.43
CA SER A 271 3.57 -2.60 -21.32
C SER A 271 2.93 -3.91 -20.87
N GLU A 272 2.50 -4.77 -21.81
CA GLU A 272 1.99 -6.11 -21.49
C GLU A 272 3.06 -6.96 -20.79
N TRP A 273 4.30 -6.92 -21.28
CA TRP A 273 5.40 -7.66 -20.67
C TRP A 273 5.71 -7.16 -19.26
N LEU A 274 5.75 -5.84 -19.04
CA LEU A 274 5.96 -5.22 -17.73
C LEU A 274 4.85 -5.57 -16.74
N TRP A 275 3.59 -5.56 -17.19
CA TRP A 275 2.43 -5.94 -16.38
C TRP A 275 2.45 -7.40 -15.94
N LEU A 276 2.98 -8.29 -16.79
CA LEU A 276 3.07 -9.72 -16.48
C LEU A 276 4.30 -10.11 -15.65
N ASN A 277 5.39 -9.33 -15.70
CA ASN A 277 6.70 -9.78 -15.17
C ASN A 277 7.39 -8.84 -14.17
N VAL A 278 7.03 -7.55 -14.14
CA VAL A 278 7.72 -6.53 -13.33
C VAL A 278 6.80 -5.96 -12.27
N LEU A 279 5.71 -5.30 -12.67
CA LEU A 279 4.70 -4.78 -11.75
C LEU A 279 3.40 -5.52 -12.01
N THR A 280 3.19 -6.59 -11.25
CA THR A 280 2.01 -7.43 -11.43
C THR A 280 0.77 -6.74 -10.89
N GLN A 281 -0.41 -7.16 -11.38
CA GLN A 281 -1.69 -6.68 -10.86
C GLN A 281 -1.77 -6.80 -9.33
N LYS A 282 -1.25 -7.90 -8.77
CA LYS A 282 -1.22 -8.12 -7.33
C LYS A 282 -0.38 -7.06 -6.61
N ASP A 283 0.78 -6.70 -7.13
CA ASP A 283 1.66 -5.69 -6.52
C ASP A 283 0.98 -4.30 -6.49
N VAL A 284 0.23 -3.96 -7.55
CA VAL A 284 -0.56 -2.72 -7.61
C VAL A 284 -1.73 -2.77 -6.62
N GLU A 285 -2.45 -3.89 -6.56
CA GLU A 285 -3.55 -4.09 -5.61
C GLU A 285 -3.07 -3.99 -4.16
N ASP A 286 -1.97 -4.66 -3.82
CA ASP A 286 -1.34 -4.63 -2.49
C ASP A 286 -0.89 -3.21 -2.11
N ALA A 287 -0.30 -2.45 -3.05
CA ALA A 287 0.10 -1.06 -2.84
C ALA A 287 -1.10 -0.12 -2.62
N VAL A 288 -2.15 -0.24 -3.45
CA VAL A 288 -3.38 0.55 -3.33
C VAL A 288 -4.13 0.23 -2.03
N GLU A 289 -4.17 -1.05 -1.64
CA GLU A 289 -4.76 -1.50 -0.37
C GLU A 289 -3.99 -0.95 0.82
N SER A 290 -2.65 -0.98 0.78
CA SER A 290 -1.80 -0.36 1.80
C SER A 290 -2.06 1.15 1.93
N LEU A 291 -2.01 1.90 0.82
CA LEU A 291 -2.27 3.34 0.83
C LEU A 291 -3.65 3.66 1.42
N ALA A 292 -4.67 2.89 1.05
CA ALA A 292 -6.01 3.09 1.58
C ALA A 292 -6.14 2.71 3.07
N ASN A 293 -5.49 1.63 3.51
CA ASN A 293 -5.53 1.18 4.90
C ASN A 293 -4.87 2.18 5.84
N TYR A 294 -3.73 2.75 5.44
CA TYR A 294 -2.90 3.58 6.30
C TYR A 294 -3.12 5.09 6.12
N PHE A 295 -3.22 5.59 4.89
CA PHE A 295 -3.41 7.03 4.65
C PHE A 295 -4.88 7.43 4.72
N LEU A 296 -5.81 6.57 4.28
CA LEU A 296 -7.25 6.85 4.33
C LEU A 296 -7.94 6.29 5.58
N LEU A 297 -7.16 5.79 6.55
CA LEU A 297 -7.63 5.23 7.82
C LEU A 297 -8.67 4.11 7.68
N ARG A 298 -8.71 3.38 6.55
CA ARG A 298 -9.62 2.23 6.38
C ARG A 298 -9.31 1.12 7.39
N ASN A 299 -8.05 1.00 7.81
CA ASN A 299 -7.72 0.12 8.92
C ASN A 299 -8.00 0.81 10.27
N GLY A 300 -9.23 0.62 10.76
CA GLY A 300 -9.77 1.35 11.91
C GLY A 300 -9.09 1.03 13.24
N ASP A 301 -8.64 -0.20 13.47
CA ASP A 301 -8.00 -0.59 14.73
C ASP A 301 -6.57 -0.02 14.84
N PHE A 302 -5.80 -0.10 13.75
CA PHE A 302 -4.47 0.47 13.63
C PHE A 302 -4.49 1.99 13.74
N SER A 303 -5.37 2.68 12.99
CA SER A 303 -5.45 4.15 13.01
C SER A 303 -5.77 4.70 14.41
N LEU A 304 -6.69 4.06 15.14
CA LEU A 304 -7.00 4.41 16.53
C LEU A 304 -5.82 4.16 17.47
N SER A 305 -5.12 3.04 17.30
CA SER A 305 -3.92 2.69 18.08
C SER A 305 -2.79 3.69 17.84
N LEU A 306 -2.60 4.09 16.58
CA LEU A 306 -1.57 5.05 16.16
C LEU A 306 -1.78 6.43 16.78
N ILE A 307 -3.01 6.94 16.73
CA ILE A 307 -3.34 8.23 17.36
C ILE A 307 -3.08 8.17 18.87
N ARG A 308 -3.46 7.09 19.54
CA ARG A 308 -3.21 6.90 20.99
C ARG A 308 -1.72 6.84 21.33
N GLU A 309 -0.93 6.13 20.54
CA GLU A 309 0.52 6.04 20.76
C GLU A 309 1.22 7.38 20.55
N ILE A 310 0.79 8.19 19.57
CA ILE A 310 1.31 9.54 19.36
C ILE A 310 0.93 10.46 20.53
N GLU A 311 -0.31 10.39 21.03
CA GLU A 311 -0.73 11.14 22.22
C GLU A 311 0.04 10.72 23.48
N ARG A 312 0.26 9.41 23.67
CA ARG A 312 1.07 8.86 24.76
C ARG A 312 2.52 9.34 24.68
N LEU A 313 3.09 9.37 23.47
CA LEU A 313 4.44 9.89 23.23
C LEU A 313 4.52 11.38 23.58
N LYS A 314 3.52 12.17 23.18
CA LYS A 314 3.40 13.59 23.52
C LYS A 314 3.38 13.82 25.03
N LEU A 315 2.53 13.08 25.76
CA LEU A 315 2.44 13.17 27.23
C LEU A 315 3.75 12.77 27.90
N SER A 316 4.28 11.60 27.58
CA SER A 316 5.50 11.05 28.22
C SER A 316 6.76 11.89 27.98
N ARG A 317 6.93 12.45 26.77
CA ARG A 317 8.14 13.18 26.38
C ARG A 317 8.04 14.69 26.53
N LEU A 318 6.85 15.29 26.50
CA LEU A 318 6.70 16.76 26.53
C LEU A 318 6.03 17.32 27.78
N THR A 319 5.42 16.50 28.65
CA THR A 319 4.68 16.99 29.83
C THR A 319 5.21 16.51 31.19
N LEU A 320 5.81 15.31 31.29
CA LEU A 320 6.42 14.84 32.55
C LEU A 320 7.86 15.34 32.74
N ARG A 321 8.24 15.61 34.00
CA ARG A 321 9.52 16.23 34.43
C ARG A 321 10.75 15.64 33.71
N SER A 322 11.52 16.54 33.10
CA SER A 322 12.65 16.32 32.19
C SER A 322 13.76 15.39 32.70
N GLY A 323 13.93 14.26 32.02
CA GLY A 323 15.21 13.53 31.95
C GLY A 323 15.99 13.89 30.67
N PRO A 324 17.24 13.42 30.50
CA PRO A 324 18.10 13.76 29.33
C PRO A 324 17.57 13.26 27.97
N THR A 325 16.47 12.51 27.94
CA THR A 325 15.80 11.98 26.73
C THR A 325 14.49 12.71 26.39
N SER A 326 14.31 13.93 26.88
CA SER A 326 13.12 14.75 26.65
C SER A 326 13.15 15.42 25.27
N MET A 327 12.93 14.63 24.21
CA MET A 327 12.70 15.11 22.84
C MET A 327 11.97 14.03 22.02
N ILE A 328 11.18 14.43 21.03
CA ILE A 328 10.56 13.52 20.05
C ILE A 328 11.33 13.62 18.74
N ARG A 329 11.88 12.51 18.26
CA ARG A 329 12.57 12.37 16.97
C ARG A 329 11.70 11.59 15.98
N GLU A 330 12.06 11.65 14.70
CA GLU A 330 11.42 10.81 13.67
C GLU A 330 11.52 9.31 13.99
N GLN A 331 12.64 8.88 14.57
CA GLN A 331 12.83 7.49 15.03
C GLN A 331 11.81 7.10 16.10
N ASP A 332 11.48 7.99 17.05
CA ASP A 332 10.48 7.71 18.07
C ASP A 332 9.08 7.58 17.47
N LEU A 333 8.77 8.36 16.43
CA LEU A 333 7.50 8.29 15.70
C LEU A 333 7.40 7.03 14.84
N ASN A 334 8.49 6.61 14.20
CA ASN A 334 8.54 5.34 13.47
C ASN A 334 8.41 4.14 14.43
N LEU A 335 8.99 4.22 15.63
CA LEU A 335 8.76 3.23 16.69
C LEU A 335 7.32 3.27 17.21
N ALA A 336 6.69 4.44 17.29
CA ALA A 336 5.28 4.57 17.63
C ALA A 336 4.39 3.91 16.57
N LEU A 337 4.74 4.01 15.29
CA LEU A 337 4.05 3.31 14.20
C LEU A 337 4.12 1.79 14.36
N LEU A 338 5.31 1.24 14.71
CA LEU A 338 5.47 -0.19 14.99
C LEU A 338 4.76 -0.62 16.28
N ARG A 339 4.74 0.21 17.32
CA ARG A 339 3.99 -0.09 18.56
C ARG A 339 2.49 -0.07 18.32
N ALA A 340 2.02 0.85 17.49
CA ALA A 340 0.61 0.96 17.13
C ALA A 340 0.12 -0.25 16.33
N SER A 341 1.00 -0.93 15.58
CA SER A 341 0.63 -2.14 14.86
C SER A 341 0.47 -3.36 15.76
N LEU A 342 1.15 -3.41 16.91
CA LEU A 342 1.04 -4.53 17.86
C LEU A 342 -0.40 -4.65 18.39
N GLY A 343 -0.97 -5.85 18.28
CA GLY A 343 -2.35 -6.12 18.72
C GLY A 343 -3.43 -5.56 17.78
N THR A 344 -3.05 -5.15 16.57
CA THR A 344 -3.98 -4.75 15.49
C THR A 344 -3.82 -5.66 14.29
N THR A 345 -4.76 -5.62 13.35
CA THR A 345 -4.68 -6.36 12.08
C THR A 345 -3.43 -6.03 11.24
N ALA A 346 -2.77 -4.90 11.51
CA ALA A 346 -1.54 -4.49 10.83
C ALA A 346 -0.27 -5.18 11.35
N GLN A 347 -0.31 -5.96 12.44
CA GLN A 347 0.89 -6.50 13.11
C GLN A 347 1.83 -7.29 12.19
N HIS A 348 1.28 -8.02 11.22
CA HIS A 348 2.03 -8.85 10.27
C HIS A 348 2.00 -8.30 8.84
N ASP A 349 1.52 -7.07 8.65
CA ASP A 349 1.43 -6.48 7.32
C ASP A 349 2.82 -6.01 6.86
N PRO A 350 3.39 -6.57 5.77
CA PRO A 350 4.68 -6.16 5.26
C PRO A 350 4.69 -4.69 4.80
N ALA A 351 3.53 -4.11 4.49
CA ALA A 351 3.44 -2.77 3.97
C ALA A 351 3.82 -1.68 4.99
N LEU A 352 3.82 -1.99 6.30
CA LEU A 352 4.30 -1.08 7.35
C LEU A 352 5.77 -0.66 7.15
N THR A 353 6.58 -1.51 6.52
CA THR A 353 8.00 -1.20 6.25
C THR A 353 8.20 -0.04 5.28
N HIS A 354 7.19 0.24 4.46
CA HIS A 354 7.19 1.36 3.51
C HIS A 354 6.77 2.68 4.16
N LEU A 355 6.18 2.66 5.36
CA LEU A 355 5.66 3.86 6.01
C LEU A 355 6.72 4.52 6.89
N ARG A 356 6.84 5.85 6.79
CA ARG A 356 7.71 6.64 7.68
C ARG A 356 7.11 8.00 7.99
N PHE A 357 7.29 8.45 9.22
CA PHE A 357 7.01 9.83 9.59
C PHE A 357 8.21 10.74 9.32
N ALA A 358 7.93 11.89 8.73
CA ALA A 358 8.88 12.99 8.56
C ALA A 358 8.45 14.18 9.44
N LEU A 359 9.45 14.86 10.02
CA LEU A 359 9.29 16.07 10.83
C LEU A 359 10.02 17.23 10.13
N PRO A 360 9.34 18.00 9.25
CA PRO A 360 9.96 19.13 8.55
C PRO A 360 10.56 20.19 9.48
N SER A 361 9.95 20.38 10.65
CA SER A 361 10.42 21.33 11.68
C SER A 361 11.57 20.78 12.55
N GLY A 362 12.02 19.55 12.31
CA GLY A 362 13.03 18.87 13.10
C GLY A 362 12.54 18.31 14.44
N PRO A 363 13.45 17.83 15.31
CA PRO A 363 13.09 17.17 16.55
C PRO A 363 12.42 18.12 17.56
N LEU A 364 11.30 17.67 18.15
CA LEU A 364 10.50 18.47 19.07
C LEU A 364 11.03 18.36 20.50
N ARG A 365 11.16 19.49 21.21
CA ARG A 365 11.63 19.57 22.60
C ARG A 365 10.49 20.00 23.55
N PRO A 366 10.49 19.55 24.82
CA PRO A 366 9.57 20.02 25.84
C PRO A 366 9.74 21.52 26.04
N LEU A 367 8.62 22.22 26.14
CA LEU A 367 8.60 23.65 26.36
C LEU A 367 9.27 23.98 27.71
N LEU A 368 10.43 24.65 27.66
CA LEU A 368 10.69 25.72 28.62
C LEU A 368 9.64 26.81 28.35
N PRO A 369 9.08 27.48 29.37
CA PRO A 369 8.29 28.69 29.12
C PRO A 369 9.18 29.63 28.32
N SER A 370 8.79 29.92 27.09
CA SER A 370 9.38 31.01 26.33
C SER A 370 9.00 32.29 27.09
N LEU A 371 9.86 32.73 28.02
CA LEU A 371 10.04 34.16 28.30
C LEU A 371 10.80 34.74 27.10
N GLY A 372 10.16 34.74 25.94
CA GLY A 372 10.56 35.52 24.79
C GLY A 372 9.75 36.80 24.83
N ASN A 373 10.39 37.90 25.21
CA ASN A 373 9.95 39.21 24.78
C ASN A 373 9.53 39.10 23.31
N ALA A 374 8.28 39.47 23.01
CA ALA A 374 7.87 39.79 21.66
C ALA A 374 8.63 41.05 21.22
N ALA A 375 9.91 40.89 20.90
CA ALA A 375 10.57 41.79 19.98
C ALA A 375 9.97 41.50 18.61
N PRO A 376 9.48 42.51 17.88
CA PRO A 376 8.93 42.30 16.55
C PRO A 376 10.04 41.74 15.67
N LEU A 377 9.85 40.51 15.18
CA LEU A 377 10.64 40.04 14.04
C LEU A 377 10.39 41.01 12.87
N PRO A 378 11.42 41.37 12.11
CA PRO A 378 11.25 42.23 10.94
C PRO A 378 10.25 41.56 9.99
N PRO A 379 9.44 42.34 9.25
CA PRO A 379 8.49 41.78 8.31
C PRO A 379 9.26 40.86 7.38
N SER A 380 8.96 39.56 7.46
CA SER A 380 9.47 38.59 6.51
C SER A 380 9.13 39.12 5.14
N SER A 381 10.16 39.49 4.38
CA SER A 381 10.07 39.77 2.96
C SER A 381 9.19 38.69 2.33
N PRO A 382 8.24 39.08 1.46
CA PRO A 382 7.39 38.10 0.78
C PRO A 382 8.33 37.17 0.02
N SER A 383 8.43 35.93 0.47
CA SER A 383 9.07 34.88 -0.32
C SER A 383 8.30 34.82 -1.61
N THR A 384 8.92 35.40 -2.63
CA THR A 384 8.45 35.42 -4.01
C THR A 384 8.73 34.03 -4.57
N SER A 385 8.04 33.02 -4.04
CA SER A 385 7.64 31.89 -4.85
C SER A 385 6.30 32.30 -5.44
N THR A 386 6.31 32.58 -6.73
CA THR A 386 5.11 32.69 -7.56
C THR A 386 4.25 31.44 -7.38
N ASN A 387 3.42 31.41 -6.35
CA ASN A 387 2.35 30.44 -6.23
C ASN A 387 1.31 30.87 -7.25
N ALA A 388 1.20 30.10 -8.33
CA ALA A 388 0.09 30.21 -9.25
C ALA A 388 -1.23 30.14 -8.45
N PRO A 389 -2.23 30.97 -8.78
CA PRO A 389 -3.54 30.87 -8.14
C PRO A 389 -4.11 29.48 -8.44
N GLY A 390 -4.15 28.61 -7.43
CA GLY A 390 -4.61 27.22 -7.58
C GLY A 390 -3.80 26.14 -6.85
N SER A 391 -2.66 26.44 -6.22
CA SER A 391 -1.94 25.40 -5.45
C SER A 391 -2.65 25.12 -4.10
N MET A 392 -3.29 23.95 -4.01
CA MET A 392 -3.92 23.41 -2.79
C MET A 392 -2.92 23.39 -1.61
N ASP A 393 -3.26 24.02 -0.49
CA ASP A 393 -2.43 23.97 0.72
C ASP A 393 -2.73 22.70 1.53
N PHE A 394 -2.10 21.60 1.12
CA PHE A 394 -2.21 20.30 1.79
C PHE A 394 -1.63 20.28 3.21
N HIS A 395 -1.00 21.37 3.68
CA HIS A 395 -0.33 21.42 4.97
C HIS A 395 -1.20 21.92 6.12
N LEU A 396 -2.45 22.36 5.87
CA LEU A 396 -3.29 23.02 6.87
C LEU A 396 -3.52 22.21 8.16
N PHE A 397 -3.67 20.88 8.04
CA PHE A 397 -3.95 19.98 9.17
C PHE A 397 -2.70 19.24 9.70
N THR A 398 -1.53 19.44 9.09
CA THR A 398 -0.32 18.66 9.41
C THR A 398 0.18 18.86 10.84
N SER A 399 -0.13 20.00 11.47
CA SER A 399 0.23 20.27 12.86
C SER A 399 -0.75 19.70 13.89
N HIS A 400 -1.93 19.22 13.48
CA HIS A 400 -3.03 18.93 14.41
C HIS A 400 -2.74 17.73 15.32
N LEU A 401 -2.06 16.71 14.80
CA LEU A 401 -1.82 15.46 15.53
C LEU A 401 -0.79 15.63 16.66
N LEU A 402 0.37 16.24 16.36
CA LEU A 402 1.49 16.39 17.30
C LEU A 402 1.60 17.80 17.93
N GLY A 403 1.12 18.84 17.25
CA GLY A 403 1.35 20.26 17.56
C GLY A 403 2.42 20.93 16.69
N THR A 404 3.14 20.15 15.89
CA THR A 404 4.08 20.59 14.84
C THR A 404 3.80 19.82 13.56
N PRO A 405 4.13 20.35 12.37
CA PRO A 405 3.91 19.66 11.10
C PRO A 405 4.46 18.24 11.12
N LEU A 406 3.59 17.26 10.91
CA LEU A 406 3.88 15.84 10.86
C LEU A 406 3.35 15.26 9.55
N ILE A 407 4.22 14.62 8.78
CA ILE A 407 3.89 14.10 7.45
C ILE A 407 4.14 12.58 7.44
N LEU A 408 3.13 11.81 7.09
CA LEU A 408 3.29 10.38 6.79
C LEU A 408 3.76 10.25 5.33
N THR A 409 4.82 9.47 5.11
CA THR A 409 5.42 9.25 3.80
C THR A 409 5.39 7.76 3.47
N TYR A 410 5.20 7.45 2.19
CA TYR A 410 5.26 6.10 1.66
C TYR A 410 6.53 5.96 0.80
N ASN A 411 7.44 5.08 1.22
CA ASN A 411 8.69 4.83 0.53
C ASN A 411 8.44 3.97 -0.72
N VAL A 412 8.29 4.64 -1.86
CA VAL A 412 8.17 3.99 -3.16
C VAL A 412 9.56 3.59 -3.65
N SER A 413 9.78 2.28 -3.77
CA SER A 413 10.92 1.72 -4.48
C SER A 413 10.48 1.20 -5.84
N TRP A 414 11.43 1.13 -6.77
CA TRP A 414 11.22 0.40 -8.01
C TRP A 414 10.72 -1.04 -7.71
N PRO A 415 9.68 -1.56 -8.41
CA PRO A 415 9.03 -1.04 -9.63
C PRO A 415 7.75 -0.19 -9.40
N LEU A 416 7.38 0.11 -8.15
CA LEU A 416 6.13 0.85 -7.84
C LEU A 416 6.17 2.32 -8.28
N ASP A 417 7.35 2.86 -8.55
CA ASP A 417 7.59 4.21 -9.07
C ASP A 417 7.07 4.40 -10.51
N LEU A 418 6.82 3.30 -11.24
CA LEU A 418 6.14 3.34 -12.54
C LEU A 418 4.67 3.74 -12.40
N PHE A 419 4.04 3.40 -11.28
CA PHE A 419 2.64 3.66 -10.99
C PHE A 419 2.45 4.94 -10.15
N LEU A 420 3.13 5.04 -9.00
CA LEU A 420 2.94 6.12 -8.02
C LEU A 420 3.88 7.30 -8.26
N HIS A 421 3.32 8.50 -8.44
CA HIS A 421 4.11 9.74 -8.56
C HIS A 421 4.24 10.45 -7.19
N PRO A 422 5.32 11.21 -6.94
CA PRO A 422 5.43 12.03 -5.72
C PRO A 422 4.25 12.97 -5.47
N ALA A 423 3.59 13.44 -6.54
CA ALA A 423 2.38 14.25 -6.43
C ALA A 423 1.21 13.49 -5.79
N ASP A 424 1.03 12.21 -6.14
CA ASP A 424 0.00 11.35 -5.59
C ASP A 424 0.24 11.08 -4.10
N LEU A 425 1.50 10.85 -3.72
CA LEU A 425 1.90 10.65 -2.32
C LEU A 425 1.67 11.89 -1.46
N ASN A 426 1.90 13.08 -2.00
CA ASN A 426 1.60 14.34 -1.31
C ASN A 426 0.10 14.50 -1.06
N ALA A 427 -0.75 14.13 -2.03
CA ALA A 427 -2.20 14.14 -1.85
C ALA A 427 -2.65 13.15 -0.75
N TYR A 428 -2.09 11.93 -0.74
CA TYR A 428 -2.33 10.98 0.34
C TYR A 428 -1.88 11.50 1.70
N ALA A 429 -0.71 12.14 1.79
CA ALA A 429 -0.22 12.72 3.04
C ALA A 429 -1.15 13.84 3.56
N GLY A 430 -1.69 14.67 2.67
CA GLY A 430 -2.71 15.68 3.00
C GLY A 430 -4.01 15.06 3.50
N LEU A 431 -4.51 14.02 2.81
CA LEU A 431 -5.69 13.25 3.23
C LEU A 431 -5.47 12.61 4.61
N PHE A 432 -4.32 11.98 4.85
CA PHE A 432 -3.97 11.40 6.14
C PHE A 432 -3.96 12.45 7.26
N ALA A 433 -3.35 13.62 7.02
CA ALA A 433 -3.30 14.69 8.01
C ALA A 433 -4.71 15.18 8.38
N TYR A 434 -5.57 15.37 7.38
CA TYR A 434 -6.96 15.78 7.57
C TYR A 434 -7.79 14.73 8.32
N LEU A 435 -7.78 13.48 7.86
CA LEU A 435 -8.54 12.38 8.46
C LEU A 435 -8.07 12.08 9.89
N SER A 436 -6.76 12.12 10.13
CA SER A 436 -6.19 11.92 11.47
C SER A 436 -6.56 13.06 12.41
N ALA A 437 -6.60 14.31 11.92
CA ALA A 437 -7.05 15.46 12.71
C ALA A 437 -8.52 15.33 13.15
N LEU A 438 -9.39 14.93 12.20
CA LEU A 438 -10.81 14.69 12.46
C LEU A 438 -11.00 13.55 13.46
N ARG A 439 -10.32 12.41 13.23
CA ARG A 439 -10.43 11.21 14.08
C ARG A 439 -9.87 11.45 15.49
N LYS A 440 -8.73 12.14 15.62
CA LYS A 440 -8.19 12.54 16.93
C LYS A 440 -9.18 13.42 17.69
N THR A 441 -9.70 14.46 17.04
CA THR A 441 -10.66 15.38 17.68
C THR A 441 -11.90 14.64 18.14
N HIS A 442 -12.44 13.75 17.31
CA HIS A 442 -13.56 12.86 17.67
C HIS A 442 -13.25 12.00 18.91
N MET A 443 -12.08 11.34 18.94
CA MET A 443 -11.66 10.54 20.10
C MET A 443 -11.56 11.37 21.39
N ARG A 444 -11.05 12.61 21.30
CA ARG A 444 -10.94 13.51 22.45
C ARG A 444 -12.31 13.96 22.98
N VAL A 445 -13.24 14.30 22.08
CA VAL A 445 -14.62 14.66 22.45
C VAL A 445 -15.33 13.46 23.11
N GLN A 446 -15.16 12.25 22.58
CA GLN A 446 -15.72 11.03 23.17
C GLN A 446 -15.13 10.70 24.55
N SER A 447 -13.83 10.95 24.75
CA SER A 447 -13.18 10.86 26.07
C SER A 447 -13.77 11.88 27.05
N CYS A 448 -14.01 13.11 26.59
CA CYS A 448 -14.66 14.16 27.37
C CYS A 448 -16.08 13.75 27.80
N TRP A 449 -16.90 13.21 26.88
CA TRP A 449 -18.22 12.66 27.20
C TRP A 449 -18.16 11.63 28.34
N THR A 450 -17.20 10.70 28.24
CA THR A 450 -16.97 9.68 29.27
C THR A 450 -16.56 10.30 30.62
N SER A 451 -15.69 11.31 30.58
CA SER A 451 -15.25 12.06 31.76
C SER A 451 -16.42 12.76 32.47
N LEU A 452 -17.24 13.50 31.71
CA LEU A 452 -18.44 14.17 32.22
C LEU A 452 -19.46 13.16 32.80
N SER A 453 -19.64 12.01 32.15
CA SER A 453 -20.51 10.92 32.64
C SER A 453 -20.03 10.36 33.97
N ASN A 454 -18.72 10.12 34.10
CA ASN A 454 -18.11 9.63 35.33
C ASN A 454 -18.23 10.67 36.46
N ALA A 455 -17.94 11.94 36.17
CA ALA A 455 -18.07 13.04 37.12
C ALA A 455 -19.51 13.20 37.60
N GLN A 456 -20.50 13.14 36.69
CA GLN A 456 -21.91 13.21 37.05
C GLN A 456 -22.34 12.04 37.95
N ARG A 457 -21.92 10.80 37.62
CA ARG A 457 -22.18 9.62 38.46
C ARG A 457 -21.54 9.75 39.84
N ALA A 458 -20.33 10.30 39.93
CA ALA A 458 -19.64 10.54 41.19
C ALA A 458 -20.39 11.59 42.05
N ARG A 459 -20.85 12.70 41.45
CA ARG A 459 -21.63 13.73 42.16
C ARG A 459 -22.97 13.21 42.68
N ARG A 460 -23.72 12.47 41.88
CA ARG A 460 -25.04 11.93 42.26
C ARG A 460 -25.03 11.01 43.48
N ARG A 461 -23.89 10.40 43.81
CA ARG A 461 -23.72 9.63 45.06
C ARG A 461 -23.94 10.49 46.31
N TRP A 462 -23.65 11.79 46.22
CA TRP A 462 -23.71 12.74 47.33
C TRP A 462 -24.90 13.70 47.24
N THR A 463 -25.37 14.01 46.03
CA THR A 463 -26.42 15.02 45.78
C THR A 463 -27.78 14.42 45.39
N GLY A 464 -27.86 13.10 45.18
CA GLY A 464 -29.08 12.43 44.72
C GLY A 464 -29.51 12.91 43.33
N LEU A 465 -30.74 13.42 43.23
CA LEU A 465 -31.28 14.01 41.99
C LEU A 465 -30.94 15.50 41.83
N GLY A 466 -30.36 16.14 42.85
CA GLY A 466 -29.91 17.52 42.80
C GLY A 466 -28.48 17.65 42.26
N GLU A 467 -28.09 18.87 41.87
CA GLU A 467 -26.74 19.16 41.34
C GLU A 467 -25.75 19.67 42.42
N GLY A 468 -26.18 19.63 43.69
CA GLY A 468 -25.42 20.09 44.86
C GLY A 468 -25.27 21.62 44.91
N GLY A 469 -24.60 22.13 45.95
CA GLY A 469 -24.36 23.57 46.16
C GLY A 469 -25.40 24.26 47.03
N THR A 470 -25.30 25.59 47.12
CA THR A 470 -26.22 26.47 47.86
C THR A 470 -27.51 26.73 47.05
N ALA A 471 -28.55 27.25 47.69
CA ALA A 471 -29.80 27.63 47.02
C ALA A 471 -29.59 28.72 45.94
N GLU A 472 -28.57 29.57 46.11
CA GLU A 472 -28.25 30.66 45.19
C GLU A 472 -27.54 30.18 43.91
N ASP A 473 -26.77 29.08 43.98
CA ASP A 473 -25.98 28.57 42.85
C ASP A 473 -26.63 27.42 42.09
N LEU A 474 -27.67 26.80 42.65
CA LEU A 474 -28.30 25.59 42.11
C LEU A 474 -28.79 25.78 40.66
N GLU A 475 -29.36 26.95 40.34
CA GLU A 475 -29.84 27.26 38.99
C GLU A 475 -28.68 27.39 37.99
N LEU A 476 -27.61 28.08 38.37
CA LEU A 476 -26.40 28.23 37.55
C LEU A 476 -25.70 26.89 37.33
N ARG A 477 -25.63 26.03 38.35
CA ARG A 477 -25.07 24.67 38.21
C ARG A 477 -25.86 23.83 37.21
N SER A 478 -27.19 23.90 37.27
CA SER A 478 -28.06 23.18 36.32
C SER A 478 -27.87 23.70 34.89
N LYS A 479 -27.82 25.04 34.70
CA LYS A 479 -27.56 25.67 33.39
C LYS A 479 -26.20 25.28 32.84
N SER A 480 -25.14 25.35 33.65
CA SER A 480 -23.77 24.97 33.26
C SER A 480 -23.66 23.53 32.80
N LEU A 481 -24.29 22.60 33.51
CA LEU A 481 -24.29 21.20 33.10
C LEU A 481 -25.06 20.98 31.81
N ARG A 482 -26.26 21.55 31.67
CA ARG A 482 -27.06 21.41 30.44
C ARG A 482 -26.31 21.96 29.23
N CYS A 483 -25.67 23.12 29.38
CA CYS A 483 -24.86 23.71 28.31
C CYS A 483 -23.63 22.85 28.01
N GLY A 484 -22.89 22.39 29.02
CA GLY A 484 -21.73 21.53 28.84
C GLY A 484 -22.06 20.23 28.09
N TRP A 485 -23.14 19.54 28.49
CA TRP A 485 -23.64 18.35 27.78
C TRP A 485 -24.14 18.68 26.38
N GLY A 486 -24.79 19.83 26.19
CA GLY A 486 -25.25 20.31 24.88
C GLY A 486 -24.10 20.55 23.90
N ILE A 487 -23.01 21.17 24.36
CA ILE A 487 -21.81 21.41 23.56
C ILE A 487 -21.21 20.08 23.09
N VAL A 488 -20.94 19.14 24.01
CA VAL A 488 -20.32 17.85 23.65
C VAL A 488 -21.21 17.07 22.69
N ARG A 489 -22.54 17.07 22.92
CA ARG A 489 -23.50 16.45 22.00
C ARG A 489 -23.43 17.06 20.60
N ASP A 490 -23.39 18.38 20.50
CA ASP A 490 -23.37 19.08 19.21
C ASP A 490 -22.02 18.85 18.48
N MET A 491 -20.91 18.82 19.24
CA MET A 491 -19.58 18.46 18.72
C MET A 491 -19.54 17.02 18.20
N GLU A 492 -20.02 16.05 18.99
CA GLU A 492 -20.08 14.63 18.63
C GLU A 492 -20.96 14.42 17.41
N TRP A 493 -22.16 15.02 17.39
CA TRP A 493 -23.06 14.94 16.23
C TRP A 493 -22.40 15.46 14.94
N PHE A 494 -21.73 16.61 15.00
CA PHE A 494 -21.04 17.17 13.84
C PHE A 494 -19.92 16.25 13.36
N LEU A 495 -19.06 15.79 14.27
CA LEU A 495 -17.91 14.94 13.96
C LEU A 495 -18.32 13.56 13.45
N ASP A 496 -19.33 12.93 14.04
CA ASP A 496 -19.88 11.64 13.59
C ASP A 496 -20.50 11.76 12.20
N THR A 497 -21.27 12.83 11.95
CA THR A 497 -21.92 13.04 10.65
C THR A 497 -20.87 13.28 9.56
N LEU A 498 -19.88 14.14 9.83
CA LEU A 498 -18.81 14.43 8.87
C LEU A 498 -17.93 13.20 8.62
N LEU A 499 -17.53 12.49 9.67
CA LEU A 499 -16.70 11.29 9.54
C LEU A 499 -17.47 10.15 8.86
N GLY A 500 -18.75 9.98 9.16
CA GLY A 500 -19.64 9.00 8.51
C GLY A 500 -19.73 9.22 7.01
N TYR A 501 -19.99 10.46 6.58
CA TYR A 501 -20.00 10.85 5.17
C TYR A 501 -18.64 10.57 4.50
N ILE A 502 -17.54 11.04 5.07
CA ILE A 502 -16.22 10.91 4.47
C ILE A 502 -15.79 9.43 4.37
N MET A 503 -15.97 8.65 5.43
CA MET A 503 -15.50 7.26 5.43
C MET A 503 -16.38 6.34 4.59
N MET A 504 -17.70 6.49 4.63
CA MET A 504 -18.64 5.58 3.96
C MET A 504 -18.98 6.03 2.53
N ASP A 505 -19.41 7.28 2.36
CA ASP A 505 -19.96 7.76 1.09
C ASP A 505 -18.89 8.23 0.11
N VAL A 506 -17.72 8.63 0.61
CA VAL A 506 -16.59 9.10 -0.21
C VAL A 506 -15.51 8.03 -0.33
N ILE A 507 -14.81 7.71 0.77
CA ILE A 507 -13.62 6.85 0.74
C ILE A 507 -13.95 5.43 0.29
N ASP A 508 -14.95 4.79 0.90
CA ASP A 508 -15.27 3.40 0.58
C ASP A 508 -15.89 3.24 -0.83
N VAL A 509 -16.75 4.17 -1.24
CA VAL A 509 -17.36 4.17 -2.59
C VAL A 509 -16.31 4.36 -3.67
N GLU A 510 -15.45 5.38 -3.56
CA GLU A 510 -14.41 5.63 -4.58
C GLU A 510 -13.35 4.53 -4.58
N PHE A 511 -13.01 3.96 -3.42
CA PHE A 511 -12.07 2.83 -3.36
C PHE A 511 -12.63 1.57 -4.04
N ARG A 512 -13.93 1.27 -3.86
CA ARG A 512 -14.59 0.17 -4.58
C ARG A 512 -14.58 0.38 -6.09
N LYS A 513 -14.89 1.60 -6.56
CA LYS A 513 -14.81 1.96 -7.99
C LYS A 513 -13.39 1.78 -8.55
N LEU A 514 -12.36 2.15 -7.79
CA LEU A 514 -10.97 1.93 -8.17
C LEU A 514 -10.67 0.43 -8.32
N LYS A 515 -11.01 -0.40 -7.33
CA LYS A 515 -10.81 -1.86 -7.41
C LYS A 515 -11.56 -2.50 -8.58
N GLU A 516 -12.78 -2.05 -8.87
CA GLU A 516 -13.53 -2.52 -10.04
C GLU A 516 -12.85 -2.13 -11.37
N ASN A 517 -12.28 -0.94 -11.47
CA ASN A 517 -11.56 -0.52 -12.67
C ASN A 517 -10.23 -1.24 -12.86
N LEU A 518 -9.52 -1.58 -11.77
CA LEU A 518 -8.29 -2.38 -11.80
C LEU A 518 -8.54 -3.85 -12.17
N SER A 519 -9.72 -4.40 -11.84
CA SER A 519 -10.07 -5.81 -12.04
C SER A 519 -10.76 -6.12 -13.39
N LYS A 520 -11.14 -5.11 -14.18
CA LYS A 520 -11.70 -5.30 -15.53
C LYS A 520 -10.64 -5.92 -16.45
N LYS A 521 -10.66 -7.25 -16.56
CA LYS A 521 -9.80 -8.06 -17.44
C LYS A 521 -9.90 -7.67 -18.92
N LEU A 522 -8.73 -7.56 -19.57
CA LEU A 522 -8.55 -7.90 -20.99
C LEU A 522 -9.02 -9.35 -21.25
N PRO A 523 -9.64 -9.66 -22.40
CA PRO A 523 -10.05 -11.01 -22.73
C PRO A 523 -8.82 -11.92 -22.84
N VAL A 524 -8.73 -12.92 -21.96
CA VAL A 524 -7.70 -13.96 -22.02
C VAL A 524 -8.02 -14.89 -23.20
N GLY A 525 -7.13 -14.92 -24.18
CA GLY A 525 -7.16 -15.89 -25.28
C GLY A 525 -7.11 -17.33 -24.77
N ALA A 526 -7.93 -18.17 -25.38
CA ALA A 526 -8.02 -19.59 -25.12
C ALA A 526 -6.66 -20.30 -25.26
N GLU A 527 -6.49 -21.34 -24.45
CA GLU A 527 -5.44 -22.35 -24.56
C GLU A 527 -5.32 -22.87 -26.01
N GLY A 528 -4.14 -22.72 -26.60
CA GLY A 528 -3.79 -23.24 -27.92
C GLY A 528 -2.51 -24.04 -27.83
N THR A 529 -2.68 -25.34 -27.62
CA THR A 529 -1.66 -26.39 -27.62
C THR A 529 -0.82 -26.33 -28.88
N VAL A 530 0.50 -26.49 -28.72
CA VAL A 530 1.45 -26.70 -29.81
C VAL A 530 1.11 -28.02 -30.51
N GLY A 531 0.69 -27.93 -31.77
CA GLY A 531 0.52 -29.06 -32.69
C GLY A 531 1.07 -28.67 -34.05
N ILE A 532 2.23 -29.23 -34.38
CA ILE A 532 2.74 -29.34 -35.74
C ILE A 532 1.84 -30.35 -36.45
N ASP A 533 1.25 -30.02 -37.60
CA ASP A 533 1.19 -30.92 -38.76
C ASP A 533 0.53 -30.29 -40.01
N THR A 534 1.34 -30.26 -41.07
CA THR A 534 1.03 -30.58 -42.48
C THR A 534 0.03 -29.78 -43.33
N VAL A 535 0.55 -29.42 -44.50
CA VAL A 535 -0.08 -28.89 -45.71
C VAL A 535 -1.07 -29.89 -46.32
N SER A 536 -2.26 -29.43 -46.70
CA SER A 536 -2.94 -29.89 -47.92
C SER A 536 -4.01 -28.91 -48.41
N SER A 537 -4.00 -28.73 -49.72
CA SER A 537 -4.97 -28.07 -50.59
C SER A 537 -6.38 -28.66 -50.48
N ASP A 538 -7.44 -27.85 -50.54
CA ASP A 538 -8.29 -27.79 -51.74
C ASP A 538 -9.41 -26.72 -51.66
N SER A 539 -9.94 -26.47 -52.84
CA SER A 539 -10.84 -25.47 -53.39
C SER A 539 -12.26 -25.25 -52.81
N SER A 540 -12.75 -24.03 -53.09
CA SER A 540 -14.14 -23.62 -53.40
C SER A 540 -15.19 -23.51 -52.28
N SER A 541 -15.64 -22.27 -52.02
CA SER A 541 -17.06 -21.85 -52.17
C SER A 541 -17.29 -20.44 -51.62
N VAL A 542 -17.95 -19.61 -52.43
CA VAL A 542 -18.44 -18.27 -52.11
C VAL A 542 -19.64 -18.37 -51.15
N PRO A 543 -19.83 -17.43 -50.20
CA PRO A 543 -21.12 -16.74 -50.19
C PRO A 543 -21.05 -15.23 -49.83
N ARG A 544 -21.70 -14.44 -50.69
CA ARG A 544 -22.63 -13.31 -50.44
C ARG A 544 -22.35 -12.30 -49.30
N LEU A 545 -22.19 -11.03 -49.72
CA LEU A 545 -22.57 -9.83 -48.97
C LEU A 545 -24.09 -9.78 -48.71
N PRO A 546 -24.54 -9.27 -47.55
CA PRO A 546 -25.33 -8.02 -47.53
C PRO A 546 -25.07 -7.18 -46.23
N PRO A 547 -25.81 -6.09 -45.95
CA PRO A 547 -25.46 -4.72 -46.31
C PRO A 547 -25.15 -3.81 -45.11
N SER A 548 -24.67 -2.62 -45.42
CA SER A 548 -24.42 -1.47 -44.54
C SER A 548 -25.48 -1.24 -43.45
N SER A 549 -25.05 -1.27 -42.19
CA SER A 549 -25.72 -0.58 -41.08
C SER A 549 -24.70 0.08 -40.16
N SER A 550 -24.85 1.40 -40.04
CA SER A 550 -24.47 2.29 -38.93
C SER A 550 -23.16 2.03 -38.18
N ALA A 551 -22.22 2.94 -38.41
CA ALA A 551 -21.09 3.23 -37.54
C ALA A 551 -21.55 3.40 -36.07
N ALA A 552 -21.26 2.39 -35.26
CA ALA A 552 -21.02 2.53 -33.84
C ALA A 552 -19.57 2.11 -33.64
N ALA A 553 -18.72 3.06 -33.26
CA ALA A 553 -17.35 2.81 -32.88
C ALA A 553 -17.36 1.82 -31.71
N ASN A 554 -17.09 0.54 -32.00
CA ASN A 554 -16.70 -0.41 -30.98
C ASN A 554 -15.37 0.10 -30.43
N SER A 555 -15.42 0.76 -29.28
CA SER A 555 -14.25 1.00 -28.44
C SER A 555 -13.72 -0.36 -28.00
N SER A 556 -12.85 -0.96 -28.81
CA SER A 556 -12.01 -2.08 -28.40
C SER A 556 -11.31 -1.63 -27.12
N ALA A 557 -11.58 -2.32 -26.00
CA ALA A 557 -10.99 -1.99 -24.71
C ALA A 557 -9.47 -1.93 -24.90
N SER A 558 -8.91 -0.73 -24.74
CA SER A 558 -7.48 -0.51 -24.82
C SER A 558 -6.79 -1.33 -23.73
N PRO A 559 -5.69 -2.03 -24.05
CA PRO A 559 -4.92 -2.72 -23.03
C PRO A 559 -4.52 -1.75 -21.92
N LEU A 560 -4.61 -2.18 -20.67
CA LEU A 560 -4.24 -1.37 -19.50
C LEU A 560 -2.75 -1.07 -19.56
N ASP A 561 -2.41 0.10 -20.09
CA ASP A 561 -1.07 0.67 -20.03
C ASP A 561 -0.83 1.37 -18.67
N PHE A 562 0.42 1.47 -18.22
CA PHE A 562 0.77 2.13 -16.95
C PHE A 562 0.40 3.62 -16.97
N THR A 563 0.40 4.25 -18.14
CA THR A 563 -0.09 5.62 -18.31
C THR A 563 -1.59 5.73 -18.01
N SER A 564 -2.38 4.76 -18.51
CA SER A 564 -3.82 4.66 -18.22
C SER A 564 -4.07 4.35 -16.75
N LEU A 565 -3.28 3.44 -16.16
CA LEU A 565 -3.33 3.11 -14.74
C LEU A 565 -3.09 4.33 -13.86
N ARG A 566 -2.07 5.14 -14.19
CA ARG A 566 -1.77 6.39 -13.51
C ARG A 566 -2.93 7.37 -13.63
N ALA A 567 -3.49 7.56 -14.83
CA ALA A 567 -4.63 8.45 -15.03
C ALA A 567 -5.85 8.03 -14.19
N ILE A 568 -6.13 6.73 -14.10
CA ILE A 568 -7.20 6.18 -13.25
C ILE A 568 -6.96 6.52 -11.78
N HIS A 569 -5.72 6.35 -11.30
CA HIS A 569 -5.37 6.61 -9.90
C HIS A 569 -5.35 8.10 -9.54
N THR A 570 -4.82 8.96 -10.41
CA THR A 570 -4.88 10.42 -10.25
C THR A 570 -6.34 10.91 -10.23
N THR A 571 -7.21 10.37 -11.10
CA THR A 571 -8.65 10.69 -11.09
C THR A 571 -9.32 10.24 -9.78
N TYR A 572 -8.94 9.08 -9.25
CA TYR A 572 -9.42 8.59 -7.96
C TYR A 572 -9.02 9.54 -6.81
N LEU A 573 -7.77 10.00 -6.78
CA LEU A 573 -7.30 10.95 -5.76
C LEU A 573 -8.00 12.30 -5.85
N ASP A 574 -8.23 12.83 -7.05
CA ASP A 574 -8.94 14.10 -7.24
C ASP A 574 -10.39 14.03 -6.71
N ARG A 575 -11.07 12.90 -6.96
CA ARG A 575 -12.41 12.64 -6.39
C ARG A 575 -12.39 12.52 -4.88
N LEU A 576 -11.38 11.88 -4.29
CA LEU A 576 -11.24 11.82 -2.84
C LEU A 576 -11.02 13.19 -2.22
N LEU A 577 -10.12 14.01 -2.79
CA LEU A 577 -9.86 15.36 -2.30
C LEU A 577 -11.11 16.23 -2.38
N THR A 578 -11.86 16.14 -3.49
CA THR A 578 -13.11 16.88 -3.66
C THR A 578 -14.19 16.40 -2.70
N GLY A 579 -14.38 15.08 -2.56
CA GLY A 579 -15.35 14.51 -1.62
C GLY A 579 -15.01 14.76 -0.16
N CYS A 580 -13.72 14.88 0.20
CA CYS A 580 -13.29 15.25 1.55
C CYS A 580 -13.42 16.76 1.84
N LEU A 581 -13.97 17.55 0.91
CA LEU A 581 -14.14 19.00 0.98
C LEU A 581 -12.82 19.79 0.97
N LEU A 582 -11.69 19.14 0.68
CA LEU A 582 -10.35 19.76 0.73
C LEU A 582 -10.07 20.67 -0.47
N THR A 583 -10.81 20.51 -1.57
CA THR A 583 -10.67 21.36 -2.75
C THR A 583 -11.35 22.72 -2.60
N ASN A 584 -12.32 22.84 -1.69
CA ASN A 584 -12.98 24.09 -1.38
C ASN A 584 -12.28 24.76 -0.19
N THR A 585 -11.52 25.82 -0.49
CA THR A 585 -10.75 26.58 0.50
C THR A 585 -11.65 27.24 1.56
N ALA A 586 -12.87 27.68 1.20
CA ALA A 586 -13.79 28.31 2.14
C ALA A 586 -14.25 27.31 3.22
N LEU A 587 -14.70 26.12 2.82
CA LEU A 587 -15.10 25.06 3.76
C LEU A 587 -13.91 24.57 4.59
N THR A 588 -12.78 24.32 3.94
CA THR A 588 -11.56 23.82 4.60
C THR A 588 -11.06 24.80 5.67
N SER A 589 -11.16 26.11 5.42
CA SER A 589 -10.79 27.16 6.37
C SER A 589 -11.68 27.25 7.61
N ILE A 590 -12.91 26.71 7.55
CA ILE A 590 -13.87 26.69 8.66
C ILE A 590 -13.74 25.42 9.50
N ILE A 591 -13.46 24.27 8.86
CA ILE A 591 -13.34 22.98 9.56
C ILE A 591 -12.23 23.03 10.61
N ARG A 592 -11.07 23.62 10.28
CA ARG A 592 -9.95 23.71 11.23
C ARG A 592 -10.32 24.47 12.52
N PRO A 593 -10.87 25.71 12.47
CA PRO A 593 -11.40 26.38 13.64
C PRO A 593 -12.41 25.56 14.45
N ILE A 594 -13.31 24.80 13.81
CA ILE A 594 -14.24 23.91 14.52
C ILE A 594 -13.48 22.85 15.32
N LEU A 595 -12.48 22.20 14.71
CA LEU A 595 -11.65 21.21 15.42
C LEU A 595 -10.88 21.86 16.60
N ASP A 596 -10.35 23.07 16.41
CA ASP A 596 -9.65 23.82 17.47
C ASP A 596 -10.59 24.19 18.63
N ILE A 597 -11.84 24.58 18.35
CA ILE A 597 -12.88 24.85 19.36
C ILE A 597 -13.20 23.57 20.15
N CYS A 598 -13.35 22.43 19.46
CA CYS A 598 -13.53 21.12 20.09
C CYS A 598 -12.36 20.80 21.04
N GLU A 599 -11.12 20.93 20.57
CA GLU A 599 -9.94 20.67 21.40
C GLU A 599 -9.82 21.63 22.58
N ARG A 600 -10.16 22.92 22.40
CA ARG A 600 -10.18 23.94 23.46
C ARG A 600 -11.17 23.57 24.57
N PHE A 601 -12.38 23.15 24.21
CA PHE A 601 -13.39 22.72 25.19
C PHE A 601 -12.92 21.50 25.98
N VAL A 602 -12.47 20.45 25.29
CA VAL A 602 -12.01 19.21 25.93
C VAL A 602 -10.83 19.49 26.86
N ALA A 603 -9.84 20.26 26.41
CA ALA A 603 -8.69 20.63 27.24
C ALA A 603 -9.10 21.44 28.48
N GLN A 604 -10.11 22.31 28.37
CA GLN A 604 -10.63 23.07 29.51
C GLN A 604 -11.32 22.15 30.53
N VAL A 605 -12.11 21.18 30.08
CA VAL A 605 -12.76 20.18 30.96
C VAL A 605 -11.73 19.27 31.63
N GLU A 606 -10.71 18.82 30.90
CA GLU A 606 -9.58 18.05 31.45
C GLU A 606 -8.84 18.84 32.54
N ARG A 607 -8.54 20.12 32.28
CA ARG A 607 -7.90 21.03 33.25
C ARG A 607 -8.72 21.21 34.52
N TRP A 608 -10.05 21.14 34.41
CA TRP A 608 -10.96 21.26 35.54
C TRP A 608 -11.18 19.95 36.33
N GLY A 609 -10.49 18.87 35.96
CA GLY A 609 -10.60 17.58 36.62
C GLY A 609 -11.67 16.66 36.02
N GLY A 610 -12.06 16.88 34.76
CA GLY A 610 -13.01 16.03 34.04
C GLY A 610 -14.48 16.43 34.20
N ASP A 611 -14.74 17.63 34.73
CA ASP A 611 -16.08 18.13 34.99
C ASP A 611 -16.21 19.62 34.72
N VAL A 612 -17.38 20.03 34.21
CA VAL A 612 -17.71 21.45 34.03
C VAL A 612 -17.98 22.12 35.37
N LEU A 613 -18.53 21.39 36.33
CA LEU A 613 -18.74 21.90 37.69
C LEU A 613 -17.51 21.71 38.59
N PRO A 614 -17.24 22.64 39.51
CA PRO A 614 -16.23 22.43 40.54
C PRO A 614 -16.69 21.37 41.56
N ALA A 615 -15.71 20.69 42.17
CA ALA A 615 -15.96 19.72 43.22
C ALA A 615 -16.52 20.40 44.48
N LEU A 616 -17.57 19.79 45.07
CA LEU A 616 -18.35 20.38 46.17
C LEU A 616 -17.52 20.71 47.43
N LEU A 617 -16.43 19.97 47.69
CA LEU A 617 -15.53 20.21 48.83
C LEU A 617 -14.56 21.38 48.62
N PHE A 618 -14.24 21.72 47.36
CA PHE A 618 -13.37 22.85 47.05
C PHE A 618 -14.06 24.20 47.27
N GLU A 619 -15.40 24.24 47.25
CA GLU A 619 -16.19 25.44 47.51
C GLU A 619 -16.27 25.81 49.01
N GLY A 620 -15.97 24.86 49.92
CA GLY A 620 -16.18 25.02 51.37
C GLY A 620 -14.93 25.19 52.25
N SER A 621 -13.72 25.24 51.69
CA SER A 621 -12.45 25.27 52.45
C SER A 621 -11.82 26.67 52.62
N LEU A 622 -12.53 27.74 52.26
CA LEU A 622 -12.04 29.10 52.50
C LEU A 622 -12.33 29.48 53.97
N LYS A 623 -11.29 29.40 54.82
CA LYS A 623 -11.32 29.98 56.17
C LYS A 623 -11.55 31.48 56.07
N GLY A 624 -12.71 31.92 56.53
CA GLY A 624 -12.97 33.28 57.01
C GLY A 624 -13.32 34.31 55.94
N GLY A 625 -14.56 34.79 55.99
CA GLY A 625 -14.81 36.24 56.03
C GLY A 625 -15.14 36.99 54.74
N ASP A 626 -14.69 36.58 53.55
CA ASP A 626 -14.97 37.34 52.32
C ASP A 626 -15.31 36.44 51.11
N GLU A 627 -16.40 36.78 50.43
CA GLU A 627 -16.78 36.50 49.01
C GLU A 627 -16.19 35.24 48.32
N ARG A 628 -16.91 34.26 47.77
CA ARG A 628 -18.31 34.02 47.36
C ARG A 628 -18.42 32.50 47.13
N VAL A 629 -19.24 31.80 47.91
CA VAL A 629 -19.69 30.45 47.51
C VAL A 629 -20.41 30.64 46.15
N GLY A 630 -20.01 29.91 45.11
CA GLY A 630 -20.56 30.05 43.76
C GLY A 630 -19.74 30.83 42.73
N ALA A 631 -18.70 31.58 43.14
CA ALA A 631 -17.89 32.36 42.19
C ALA A 631 -17.19 31.49 41.13
N MET A 632 -16.66 30.32 41.53
CA MET A 632 -16.07 29.36 40.59
C MET A 632 -17.08 28.81 39.58
N VAL A 633 -18.34 28.59 40.00
CA VAL A 633 -19.41 28.12 39.10
C VAL A 633 -19.71 29.19 38.05
N LYS A 634 -19.78 30.45 38.48
CA LYS A 634 -20.01 31.60 37.60
C LYS A 634 -18.85 31.81 36.60
N GLU A 635 -17.61 31.67 37.05
CA GLU A 635 -16.42 31.75 36.17
C GLU A 635 -16.44 30.64 35.11
N ARG A 636 -16.66 29.37 35.52
CA ARG A 636 -16.73 28.25 34.59
C ARG A 636 -17.91 28.37 33.62
N TRP A 637 -19.05 28.88 34.07
CA TRP A 637 -20.22 29.17 33.22
C TRP A 637 -19.89 30.12 32.07
N LEU A 638 -19.20 31.24 32.36
CA LEU A 638 -18.85 32.24 31.33
C LEU A 638 -17.99 31.61 30.22
N VAL A 639 -17.00 30.81 30.59
CA VAL A 639 -16.12 30.11 29.63
C VAL A 639 -16.91 29.11 28.79
N VAL A 640 -17.79 28.33 29.41
CA VAL A 640 -18.63 27.34 28.70
C VAL A 640 -19.62 28.02 27.75
N ALA A 641 -20.22 29.14 28.17
CA ALA A 641 -21.15 29.90 27.36
C ALA A 641 -20.46 30.55 26.14
N GLU A 642 -19.26 31.11 26.31
CA GLU A 642 -18.43 31.65 25.22
C GLU A 642 -18.08 30.57 24.19
N ILE A 643 -17.65 29.38 24.65
CA ILE A 643 -17.33 28.26 23.78
C ILE A 643 -18.58 27.77 23.02
N ASN A 644 -19.74 27.74 23.67
CA ASN A 644 -20.98 27.37 23.01
C ASN A 644 -21.37 28.34 21.90
N ASP A 645 -21.31 29.65 22.15
CA ASP A 645 -21.65 30.68 21.16
C ASP A 645 -20.70 30.64 19.95
N THR A 646 -19.39 30.51 20.21
CA THR A 646 -18.38 30.38 19.15
C THR A 646 -18.56 29.10 18.34
N LEU A 647 -18.88 27.96 18.98
CA LEU A 647 -19.17 26.71 18.28
C LEU A 647 -20.41 26.83 17.37
N GLN A 648 -21.54 27.34 17.87
CA GLN A 648 -22.77 27.46 17.07
C GLN A 648 -22.54 28.36 15.85
N LYS A 649 -21.87 29.51 16.02
CA LYS A 649 -21.53 30.41 14.91
C LYS A 649 -20.67 29.73 13.84
N ALA A 650 -19.68 28.95 14.26
CA ALA A 650 -18.81 28.21 13.35
C ALA A 650 -19.59 27.12 12.58
N LEU A 651 -20.48 26.39 13.27
CA LEU A 651 -21.35 25.38 12.65
C LEU A 651 -22.35 26.01 11.67
N ASP A 652 -22.98 27.12 12.02
CA ASP A 652 -23.91 27.84 11.15
C ASP A 652 -23.20 28.31 9.86
N THR A 653 -22.00 28.90 10.01
CA THR A 653 -21.18 29.32 8.87
C THR A 653 -20.79 28.13 8.00
N PHE A 654 -20.42 26.99 8.60
CA PHE A 654 -20.08 25.77 7.87
C PHE A 654 -21.25 25.28 7.01
N PHE A 655 -22.44 25.14 7.59
CA PHE A 655 -23.62 24.65 6.85
C PHE A 655 -24.14 25.65 5.81
N GLU A 656 -23.98 26.95 6.05
CA GLU A 656 -24.27 28.00 5.06
C GLU A 656 -23.33 27.87 3.86
N GLN A 657 -22.02 27.80 4.09
CA GLN A 657 -21.03 27.61 3.02
C GLN A 657 -21.21 26.29 2.28
N LEU A 658 -21.58 25.22 2.99
CA LEU A 658 -21.86 23.92 2.37
C LEU A 658 -23.04 24.03 1.41
N SER A 659 -24.12 24.70 1.83
CA SER A 659 -25.30 24.92 1.00
C SER A 659 -24.98 25.77 -0.24
N LEU A 660 -24.15 26.81 -0.08
CA LEU A 660 -23.69 27.65 -1.18
C LEU A 660 -22.82 26.86 -2.17
N SER A 661 -21.94 25.98 -1.69
CA SER A 661 -21.07 25.17 -2.56
C SER A 661 -21.85 24.18 -3.44
N ILE A 662 -22.95 23.62 -2.92
CA ILE A 662 -23.85 22.74 -3.68
C ILE A 662 -24.56 23.52 -4.80
N SER A 663 -24.86 24.80 -4.58
CA SER A 663 -25.53 25.65 -5.58
C SER A 663 -24.62 26.16 -6.71
N GLN A 664 -23.30 26.11 -6.52
CA GLN A 664 -22.31 26.71 -7.43
C GLN A 664 -21.50 25.71 -8.27
N GLN A 665 -21.70 24.39 -8.14
CA GLN A 665 -20.98 23.43 -9.00
C GLN A 665 -21.44 23.54 -10.46
N PRO A 666 -20.55 23.87 -11.42
CA PRO A 666 -20.85 23.78 -12.84
C PRO A 666 -20.98 22.31 -13.22
N PHE A 667 -22.06 21.95 -13.92
CA PHE A 667 -22.18 20.66 -14.61
C PHE A 667 -21.07 20.53 -15.68
N THR A 668 -19.91 20.01 -15.33
CA THR A 668 -18.93 19.51 -16.31
C THR A 668 -19.26 18.05 -16.61
N ALA A 669 -20.33 17.86 -17.40
CA ALA A 669 -20.59 16.61 -18.10
C ALA A 669 -20.13 16.77 -19.55
N ALA A 670 -18.97 16.22 -19.86
CA ALA A 670 -18.66 15.79 -21.22
C ALA A 670 -17.77 14.54 -21.10
N THR A 671 -18.17 13.46 -21.79
CA THR A 671 -17.46 12.19 -22.00
C THR A 671 -17.75 10.97 -21.13
N ASP A 672 -18.95 10.81 -20.54
CA ASP A 672 -19.50 9.44 -20.38
C ASP A 672 -21.02 9.40 -20.12
N ALA A 673 -21.82 9.59 -21.17
CA ALA A 673 -23.29 9.61 -21.09
C ALA A 673 -23.95 8.23 -21.26
N SER A 674 -23.20 7.13 -21.19
CA SER A 674 -23.70 5.81 -21.57
C SER A 674 -23.37 4.75 -20.53
N LYS A 675 -23.81 4.94 -19.27
CA LYS A 675 -24.02 3.83 -18.29
C LYS A 675 -24.72 4.18 -16.97
N SER A 676 -25.18 5.41 -16.72
CA SER A 676 -25.82 5.77 -15.42
C SER A 676 -27.35 5.88 -15.41
N ILE A 677 -28.06 5.28 -16.38
CA ILE A 677 -29.54 5.42 -16.48
C ILE A 677 -30.33 4.48 -15.54
N LEU A 678 -29.70 3.64 -14.71
CA LEU A 678 -30.44 2.66 -13.89
C LEU A 678 -30.29 2.74 -12.36
N VAL A 679 -29.72 3.81 -11.77
CA VAL A 679 -29.66 3.93 -10.29
C VAL A 679 -30.27 5.22 -9.71
N ASN A 680 -30.78 6.14 -10.53
CA ASN A 680 -31.43 7.37 -10.03
C ASN A 680 -32.97 7.35 -9.99
N GLY A 681 -33.56 6.16 -9.87
CA GLY A 681 -35.01 5.99 -9.77
C GLY A 681 -35.52 5.70 -8.35
N SER A 682 -35.29 6.57 -7.36
CA SER A 682 -36.06 6.48 -6.09
C SER A 682 -36.14 7.75 -5.20
N MET A 683 -35.73 8.94 -5.62
CA MET A 683 -35.85 10.14 -4.76
C MET A 683 -36.41 11.40 -5.46
N ALA A 684 -36.91 11.29 -6.68
CA ALA A 684 -37.50 12.42 -7.41
C ALA A 684 -38.95 12.13 -7.80
N ASN A 685 -39.83 12.03 -6.80
CA ASN A 685 -41.27 12.17 -6.99
C ASN A 685 -41.92 12.44 -5.63
N HIS A 686 -41.91 13.70 -5.20
CA HIS A 686 -42.96 14.35 -4.40
C HIS A 686 -42.54 15.79 -4.07
N ALA A 687 -42.43 16.64 -5.09
CA ALA A 687 -42.40 18.09 -4.91
C ALA A 687 -42.93 18.77 -6.16
N THR A 688 -44.18 18.47 -6.54
CA THR A 688 -44.91 19.33 -7.47
C THR A 688 -45.70 20.34 -6.65
N PHE A 689 -45.27 21.60 -6.78
CA PHE A 689 -45.98 22.79 -6.35
C PHE A 689 -47.47 22.76 -6.72
N ASN A 690 -48.34 23.12 -5.78
CA ASN A 690 -49.62 23.74 -6.08
C ASN A 690 -49.76 25.00 -5.23
N ILE A 691 -49.47 26.15 -5.85
CA ILE A 691 -49.84 27.47 -5.37
C ILE A 691 -51.33 27.66 -5.70
N SER A 692 -52.15 27.87 -4.68
CA SER A 692 -53.46 28.50 -4.84
C SER A 692 -53.64 29.62 -3.83
N ARG A 693 -54.05 30.78 -4.39
CA ARG A 693 -54.33 32.06 -3.73
C ARG A 693 -55.48 31.96 -2.72
N GLY A 694 -55.38 32.70 -1.62
CA GLY A 694 -56.51 32.96 -0.71
C GLY A 694 -56.20 33.94 0.44
N ALA A 695 -56.25 35.24 0.12
CA ALA A 695 -56.57 36.44 0.93
C ALA A 695 -56.39 36.52 2.49
N LYS A 696 -55.73 37.64 2.86
CA LYS A 696 -55.96 38.60 3.97
C LYS A 696 -55.70 38.21 5.44
N GLY A 697 -54.84 39.03 6.08
CA GLY A 697 -54.94 39.40 7.51
C GLY A 697 -53.60 39.50 8.26
N ASP A 698 -53.15 40.72 8.53
CA ASP A 698 -52.44 41.27 9.72
C ASP A 698 -51.33 40.45 10.41
N VAL A 699 -50.07 40.90 10.49
CA VAL A 699 -49.41 41.94 11.34
C VAL A 699 -48.31 41.23 12.16
N GLU A 700 -47.11 41.84 12.13
CA GLU A 700 -45.90 41.75 12.96
C GLU A 700 -45.65 40.62 14.00
N GLN A 701 -44.35 40.33 14.15
CA GLN A 701 -43.65 39.50 15.16
C GLN A 701 -43.63 37.98 14.95
N LYS A 702 -42.53 37.50 14.32
CA LYS A 702 -41.70 36.35 14.78
C LYS A 702 -40.66 35.97 13.71
N ALA A 703 -39.45 36.54 13.84
CA ALA A 703 -38.28 36.15 13.04
C ALA A 703 -37.33 35.18 13.80
N GLY A 704 -37.82 34.50 14.84
CA GLY A 704 -37.01 33.61 15.69
C GLY A 704 -37.34 32.11 15.62
N ASP A 705 -38.44 31.71 14.97
CA ASP A 705 -38.94 30.32 15.03
C ASP A 705 -38.60 29.45 13.78
N SER A 706 -37.93 30.01 12.76
CA SER A 706 -37.60 29.27 11.53
C SER A 706 -36.36 28.37 11.64
N MET A 707 -35.43 28.64 12.57
CA MET A 707 -34.19 27.86 12.73
C MET A 707 -34.36 26.60 13.60
N LEU A 708 -35.33 26.60 14.52
CA LEU A 708 -35.72 25.41 15.30
C LEU A 708 -36.48 24.39 14.44
N HIS A 709 -37.16 24.83 13.38
CA HIS A 709 -37.90 23.94 12.48
C HIS A 709 -37.01 23.19 11.47
N ALA A 710 -35.81 23.70 11.17
CA ALA A 710 -34.81 23.01 10.36
C ALA A 710 -34.07 21.91 11.15
N ARG A 711 -33.85 22.13 12.46
CA ARG A 711 -33.27 21.11 13.36
C ARG A 711 -34.25 19.97 13.70
N CYS A 712 -35.57 20.19 13.62
CA CYS A 712 -36.58 19.18 13.97
C CYS A 712 -37.12 18.36 12.77
N ARG A 713 -36.90 18.76 11.51
CA ARG A 713 -37.40 18.01 10.33
C ARG A 713 -36.50 16.88 9.83
N VAL A 714 -35.28 16.75 10.34
CA VAL A 714 -34.45 15.54 10.16
C VAL A 714 -34.73 14.50 11.27
N ALA A 715 -35.43 14.88 12.34
CA ALA A 715 -35.74 14.01 13.48
C ALA A 715 -37.11 13.29 13.42
N THR A 716 -37.96 13.54 12.41
CA THR A 716 -39.26 12.83 12.24
C THR A 716 -39.33 11.98 10.97
N GLY A 717 -38.21 11.37 10.58
CA GLY A 717 -38.14 10.33 9.54
C GLY A 717 -37.67 8.96 10.03
N VAL A 718 -37.25 8.83 11.30
CA VAL A 718 -36.61 7.60 11.82
C VAL A 718 -37.31 7.02 13.07
N VAL A 719 -38.40 7.64 13.55
CA VAL A 719 -39.21 7.09 14.66
C VAL A 719 -40.68 7.01 14.25
N LYS A 720 -40.99 6.07 13.36
CA LYS A 720 -42.31 5.44 13.16
C LYS A 720 -42.15 4.22 12.24
N GLY A 721 -41.61 3.14 12.80
CA GLY A 721 -41.47 1.85 12.13
C GLY A 721 -41.27 0.66 13.07
N LEU A 722 -41.42 0.87 14.38
CA LEU A 722 -41.22 -0.14 15.42
C LEU A 722 -42.32 0.01 16.46
N GLU A 723 -43.55 -0.34 16.08
CA GLU A 723 -44.62 -0.75 17.00
C GLU A 723 -45.82 -1.22 16.17
N ASN A 724 -45.73 -2.46 15.69
CA ASN A 724 -46.84 -3.40 15.50
C ASN A 724 -46.32 -4.60 14.71
N SER A 725 -46.03 -5.70 15.40
CA SER A 725 -46.35 -7.07 14.97
C SER A 725 -45.71 -8.08 15.92
N HIS A 726 -46.34 -8.30 17.07
CA HIS A 726 -46.27 -9.60 17.75
C HIS A 726 -47.48 -10.43 17.33
N LYS A 727 -47.21 -11.72 17.04
CA LYS A 727 -48.11 -12.86 16.81
C LYS A 727 -48.63 -13.02 15.36
N PHE A 728 -48.03 -13.95 14.61
CA PHE A 728 -48.56 -15.31 14.46
C PHE A 728 -47.54 -16.24 13.78
N ARG A 729 -47.77 -17.53 13.98
CA ARG A 729 -46.87 -18.68 13.93
C ARG A 729 -47.04 -19.47 12.62
N ALA A 730 -45.94 -20.06 12.17
CA ALA A 730 -45.79 -21.27 11.34
C ALA A 730 -46.51 -21.38 9.98
N MET A 731 -45.72 -21.48 8.90
CA MET A 731 -45.61 -22.70 8.09
C MET A 731 -44.41 -22.59 7.14
N GLY A 732 -43.62 -23.66 7.07
CA GLY A 732 -42.43 -23.72 6.26
C GLY A 732 -42.71 -23.96 4.79
N SER A 733 -41.80 -23.49 3.94
CA SER A 733 -41.42 -24.21 2.72
C SER A 733 -39.95 -23.93 2.42
N ARG A 734 -39.22 -25.03 2.29
CA ARG A 734 -37.80 -25.12 1.96
C ARG A 734 -37.62 -24.78 0.48
N THR A 735 -36.60 -24.00 0.12
CA THR A 735 -35.86 -24.22 -1.13
C THR A 735 -34.39 -23.87 -0.95
N ASN A 736 -33.57 -24.81 -1.41
CA ASN A 736 -32.12 -24.93 -1.26
C ASN A 736 -31.35 -23.86 -2.02
N THR A 737 -30.32 -23.28 -1.41
CA THR A 737 -29.12 -22.80 -2.13
C THR A 737 -27.92 -22.68 -1.17
N ALA A 738 -27.58 -23.81 -0.55
CA ALA A 738 -26.28 -24.02 0.10
C ALA A 738 -25.67 -25.30 -0.46
N GLN A 739 -25.27 -25.26 -1.74
CA GLN A 739 -24.50 -26.30 -2.42
C GLN A 739 -23.93 -25.71 -3.72
N ARG A 740 -22.83 -24.97 -3.62
CA ARG A 740 -21.90 -24.68 -4.74
C ARG A 740 -20.62 -23.96 -4.30
N LEU A 741 -20.00 -24.42 -3.21
CA LEU A 741 -18.59 -24.12 -2.90
C LEU A 741 -17.93 -25.38 -2.30
N SER A 742 -18.12 -26.51 -2.98
CA SER A 742 -17.46 -27.78 -2.68
C SER A 742 -17.14 -28.49 -3.98
N HIS A 743 -16.32 -27.88 -4.84
CA HIS A 743 -15.73 -28.53 -6.02
C HIS A 743 -14.58 -27.69 -6.62
N GLN A 744 -13.57 -27.32 -5.81
CA GLN A 744 -12.25 -26.96 -6.36
C GLN A 744 -11.12 -27.00 -5.33
N LEU A 745 -11.02 -28.09 -4.56
CA LEU A 745 -9.82 -28.47 -3.82
C LEU A 745 -9.62 -29.99 -3.96
N GLN A 746 -9.39 -30.44 -5.19
CA GLN A 746 -8.82 -31.74 -5.50
C GLN A 746 -7.71 -31.49 -6.52
N LEU A 747 -6.50 -31.20 -6.02
CA LEU A 747 -5.21 -31.42 -6.69
C LEU A 747 -4.06 -31.00 -5.74
N LEU A 748 -3.99 -31.65 -4.58
CA LEU A 748 -2.74 -31.83 -3.86
C LEU A 748 -2.74 -33.29 -3.41
N ARG A 749 -1.80 -34.08 -3.95
CA ARG A 749 -1.56 -35.45 -3.50
C ARG A 749 -1.23 -35.42 -2.00
N PRO A 750 -1.85 -36.26 -1.15
CA PRO A 750 -1.37 -36.42 0.20
C PRO A 750 0.00 -37.09 0.12
N ILE A 751 1.03 -36.38 0.58
CA ILE A 751 2.20 -37.05 1.15
C ILE A 751 1.64 -37.92 2.28
N GLN A 752 1.87 -39.23 2.21
CA GLN A 752 1.42 -40.19 3.22
C GLN A 752 1.92 -39.74 4.60
N SER A 753 1.07 -39.09 5.40
CA SER A 753 1.33 -38.93 6.83
C SER A 753 1.12 -40.32 7.45
N MET A 754 2.14 -40.85 8.11
CA MET A 754 1.94 -42.02 8.97
C MET A 754 0.78 -41.74 9.92
N ALA A 755 -0.19 -42.65 9.98
CA ALA A 755 -1.33 -42.51 10.87
C ALA A 755 -0.82 -42.34 12.31
N SER A 756 -1.31 -41.31 13.02
CA SER A 756 -1.06 -41.12 14.45
C SER A 756 -1.44 -42.41 15.19
N GLN A 757 -0.50 -42.96 15.99
CA GLN A 757 -0.70 -44.18 16.78
C GLN A 757 -1.83 -44.03 17.83
N TYR A 758 -2.17 -42.79 18.19
CA TYR A 758 -3.17 -42.45 19.19
C TYR A 758 -4.32 -41.64 18.58
N THR A 759 -5.55 -41.93 19.01
CA THR A 759 -6.76 -41.24 18.55
C THR A 759 -7.70 -40.93 19.72
N PRO A 760 -8.40 -39.78 19.72
CA PRO A 760 -9.34 -39.45 20.78
C PRO A 760 -10.69 -40.15 20.57
N ARG A 761 -11.23 -40.75 21.64
CA ARG A 761 -12.62 -41.23 21.76
C ARG A 761 -13.44 -40.18 22.50
N LEU A 762 -14.42 -39.58 21.84
CA LEU A 762 -15.21 -38.49 22.40
C LEU A 762 -16.54 -38.99 22.94
N ILE A 763 -16.80 -38.70 24.21
CA ILE A 763 -18.07 -39.01 24.86
C ILE A 763 -18.86 -37.71 25.04
N GLY A 764 -20.10 -37.67 24.58
CA GLY A 764 -20.97 -36.52 24.72
C GLY A 764 -20.65 -35.33 23.79
N ALA A 765 -21.34 -34.21 24.03
CA ALA A 765 -21.14 -32.97 23.30
C ALA A 765 -20.08 -32.11 24.01
N PRO A 766 -19.09 -31.54 23.31
CA PRO A 766 -18.19 -30.55 23.91
C PRO A 766 -18.98 -29.39 24.55
N ASN A 767 -18.41 -28.73 25.56
CA ASN A 767 -19.06 -27.70 26.38
C ASN A 767 -20.26 -28.20 27.22
N THR A 768 -20.29 -29.48 27.61
CA THR A 768 -21.25 -30.02 28.60
C THR A 768 -20.52 -30.71 29.75
N LEU A 769 -21.21 -30.91 30.88
CA LEU A 769 -20.63 -31.53 32.08
C LEU A 769 -20.29 -33.01 31.87
N GLU A 770 -20.98 -33.66 30.93
CA GLU A 770 -20.83 -35.08 30.58
C GLU A 770 -19.71 -35.31 29.56
N HIS A 771 -19.12 -34.26 28.98
CA HIS A 771 -18.10 -34.42 27.95
C HIS A 771 -16.83 -35.04 28.52
N ARG A 772 -16.34 -36.11 27.88
CA ARG A 772 -15.06 -36.76 28.20
C ARG A 772 -14.30 -37.07 26.92
N VAL A 773 -12.98 -36.95 26.96
CA VAL A 773 -12.09 -37.36 25.87
C VAL A 773 -11.15 -38.44 26.40
N PHE A 774 -11.40 -39.68 26.01
CA PHE A 774 -10.49 -40.80 26.24
C PHE A 774 -9.46 -40.88 25.10
N ILE A 775 -8.29 -41.46 25.34
CA ILE A 775 -7.30 -41.73 24.30
C ILE A 775 -7.33 -43.22 23.98
N GLU A 776 -7.32 -43.55 22.69
CA GLU A 776 -7.20 -44.91 22.19
C GLU A 776 -5.83 -45.12 21.54
N GLN A 777 -5.27 -46.30 21.77
CA GLN A 777 -4.14 -46.84 21.03
C GLN A 777 -4.58 -48.15 20.38
N ASN A 778 -4.57 -48.21 19.05
CA ASN A 778 -5.02 -49.39 18.29
C ASN A 778 -6.43 -49.88 18.71
N GLY A 779 -7.36 -48.96 18.96
CA GLY A 779 -8.75 -49.25 19.35
C GLY A 779 -8.96 -49.64 20.83
N SER A 780 -7.91 -49.68 21.64
CA SER A 780 -8.00 -49.88 23.10
C SER A 780 -7.83 -48.57 23.84
N VAL A 781 -8.69 -48.27 24.80
CA VAL A 781 -8.56 -47.07 25.64
C VAL A 781 -7.33 -47.22 26.53
N VAL A 782 -6.51 -46.18 26.55
CA VAL A 782 -5.29 -46.08 27.35
C VAL A 782 -5.40 -44.85 28.24
N SER A 783 -4.87 -44.94 29.46
CA SER A 783 -4.75 -43.77 30.33
C SER A 783 -3.75 -42.77 29.74
N PRO A 784 -4.14 -41.50 29.49
CA PRO A 784 -3.20 -40.46 29.08
C PRO A 784 -2.19 -40.11 30.19
N PHE A 785 -2.48 -40.47 31.45
CA PHE A 785 -1.58 -40.23 32.56
C PHE A 785 -0.57 -41.39 32.74
N HIS A 786 -1.00 -42.64 32.60
CA HIS A 786 -0.18 -43.80 32.97
C HIS A 786 0.31 -44.64 31.78
N ASP A 787 -0.53 -44.88 30.78
CA ASP A 787 -0.26 -45.89 29.73
C ASP A 787 0.57 -45.36 28.56
N ILE A 788 0.52 -44.06 28.29
CA ILE A 788 1.33 -43.43 27.23
C ILE A 788 2.76 -43.25 27.76
N PRO A 789 3.80 -43.76 27.08
CA PRO A 789 5.17 -43.59 27.53
C PRO A 789 5.59 -42.11 27.56
N LEU A 790 6.35 -41.69 28.57
CA LEU A 790 6.95 -40.35 28.62
C LEU A 790 7.86 -40.09 27.41
N PHE A 791 8.72 -41.04 27.08
CA PHE A 791 9.67 -40.91 25.98
C PHE A 791 9.08 -41.51 24.69
N ALA A 792 9.05 -40.70 23.64
CA ALA A 792 8.83 -41.19 22.27
C ALA A 792 10.13 -41.77 21.70
N ASP A 793 11.26 -41.12 22.00
CA ASP A 793 12.62 -41.58 21.70
C ASP A 793 13.57 -41.09 22.78
N GLN A 794 13.98 -42.01 23.65
CA GLN A 794 14.87 -41.71 24.78
C GLN A 794 16.28 -41.33 24.34
N ASN A 795 16.79 -41.89 23.23
CA ASN A 795 18.16 -41.63 22.77
C ASN A 795 18.32 -40.20 22.24
N ASN A 796 17.25 -39.67 21.64
CA ASN A 796 17.23 -38.32 21.06
C ASN A 796 16.57 -37.27 22.00
N GLY A 797 16.12 -37.68 23.19
CA GLY A 797 15.44 -36.78 24.14
C GLY A 797 14.13 -36.22 23.61
N ILE A 798 13.35 -37.05 22.91
CA ILE A 798 12.02 -36.72 22.39
C ILE A 798 10.96 -37.30 23.32
N PHE A 799 10.04 -36.45 23.76
CA PHE A 799 8.99 -36.77 24.71
C PHE A 799 7.62 -36.83 24.02
N ASN A 800 6.70 -37.62 24.55
CA ASN A 800 5.28 -37.53 24.20
C ASN A 800 4.62 -36.48 25.10
N MET A 801 3.86 -35.56 24.52
CA MET A 801 2.99 -34.63 25.23
C MET A 801 1.53 -34.91 24.88
N ILE A 802 0.63 -34.85 25.86
CA ILE A 802 -0.81 -34.92 25.65
C ILE A 802 -1.34 -33.49 25.62
N VAL A 803 -1.93 -33.07 24.49
CA VAL A 803 -2.58 -31.76 24.36
C VAL A 803 -3.94 -31.81 25.04
N GLU A 804 -4.13 -30.99 26.08
CA GLU A 804 -5.40 -30.87 26.79
C GLU A 804 -6.19 -29.67 26.29
N VAL A 805 -5.53 -28.52 26.13
CA VAL A 805 -6.13 -27.26 25.68
C VAL A 805 -5.45 -26.80 24.39
N PRO A 806 -6.17 -26.83 23.25
CA PRO A 806 -5.67 -26.28 22.00
C PRO A 806 -5.38 -24.79 22.11
N ARG A 807 -4.34 -24.35 21.38
CA ARG A 807 -3.96 -22.95 21.27
C ARG A 807 -5.16 -22.08 20.87
N TRP A 808 -5.27 -20.92 21.52
CA TRP A 808 -6.31 -19.89 21.39
C TRP A 808 -7.69 -20.25 21.91
N THR A 809 -7.85 -21.38 22.62
CA THR A 809 -9.13 -21.76 23.24
C THR A 809 -9.19 -21.37 24.71
N ASN A 810 -10.40 -21.18 25.25
CA ASN A 810 -10.63 -20.73 26.63
C ASN A 810 -11.02 -21.86 27.60
N ALA A 811 -11.47 -23.01 27.09
CA ALA A 811 -11.94 -24.10 27.93
C ALA A 811 -10.77 -24.71 28.72
N LYS A 812 -10.85 -24.72 30.04
CA LYS A 812 -9.83 -25.36 30.88
C LYS A 812 -10.11 -26.87 30.90
N MET A 813 -9.48 -27.58 29.98
CA MET A 813 -9.52 -29.04 29.85
C MET A 813 -8.31 -29.63 30.56
N GLU A 814 -8.51 -30.70 31.34
CA GLU A 814 -7.46 -31.34 32.14
C GLU A 814 -7.69 -32.85 32.22
N ILE A 815 -6.60 -33.61 32.30
CA ILE A 815 -6.56 -35.04 32.58
C ILE A 815 -7.19 -35.25 33.96
N SER A 816 -8.24 -36.07 34.00
CA SER A 816 -8.91 -36.36 35.26
C SER A 816 -8.04 -37.28 36.14
N LYS A 817 -7.63 -36.79 37.31
CA LYS A 817 -6.92 -37.61 38.31
C LYS A 817 -7.80 -38.67 38.96
N GLU A 818 -9.10 -38.40 39.10
CA GLU A 818 -10.02 -39.22 39.91
C GLU A 818 -10.76 -40.29 39.09
N GLU A 819 -10.95 -40.06 37.79
CA GLU A 819 -11.73 -40.97 36.94
C GLU A 819 -10.85 -42.14 36.42
N PRO A 820 -11.40 -43.37 36.34
CA PRO A 820 -10.66 -44.51 35.82
C PRO A 820 -10.21 -44.25 34.37
N PHE A 821 -8.96 -44.59 34.08
CA PHE A 821 -8.29 -44.34 32.79
C PHE A 821 -8.16 -42.84 32.41
N ASN A 822 -8.30 -41.95 33.39
CA ASN A 822 -7.93 -40.53 33.34
C ASN A 822 -8.37 -39.78 32.07
N PRO A 823 -9.66 -39.81 31.66
CA PRO A 823 -10.12 -39.02 30.52
C PRO A 823 -9.87 -37.54 30.72
N ILE A 824 -9.63 -36.81 29.63
CA ILE A 824 -9.57 -35.35 29.65
C ILE A 824 -11.01 -34.82 29.77
N LYS A 825 -11.23 -33.94 30.74
CA LYS A 825 -12.53 -33.29 30.99
C LYS A 825 -12.34 -31.81 31.29
N GLN A 826 -13.40 -31.03 31.12
CA GLN A 826 -13.35 -29.62 31.46
C GLN A 826 -13.49 -29.44 32.99
N ASP A 827 -12.66 -28.57 33.56
CA ASP A 827 -12.71 -28.23 34.99
C ASP A 827 -14.07 -27.60 35.35
N ILE A 828 -14.57 -27.88 36.57
CA ILE A 828 -15.89 -27.45 37.05
C ILE A 828 -15.68 -26.56 38.28
N LYS A 829 -16.01 -25.27 38.14
CA LYS A 829 -15.93 -24.29 39.23
C LYS A 829 -17.32 -23.77 39.58
N LYS A 830 -17.73 -23.96 40.84
CA LYS A 830 -19.08 -23.57 41.34
C LYS A 830 -20.24 -24.15 40.51
N GLY A 831 -20.11 -25.42 40.11
CA GLY A 831 -21.13 -26.14 39.34
C GLY A 831 -21.26 -25.72 37.86
N ARG A 832 -20.31 -24.92 37.34
CA ARG A 832 -20.27 -24.51 35.94
C ARG A 832 -18.92 -24.88 35.32
N LEU A 833 -18.94 -25.14 34.01
CA LEU A 833 -17.74 -25.36 33.20
C LEU A 833 -16.83 -24.13 33.27
N ARG A 834 -15.53 -24.36 33.52
CA ARG A 834 -14.55 -23.30 33.69
C ARG A 834 -13.95 -22.89 32.35
N TYR A 835 -13.95 -21.59 32.11
CA TYR A 835 -13.28 -20.96 30.99
C TYR A 835 -12.31 -19.91 31.51
N VAL A 836 -11.06 -19.95 31.04
CA VAL A 836 -10.09 -18.88 31.31
C VAL A 836 -10.54 -17.62 30.58
N ARG A 837 -10.43 -16.46 31.25
CA ARG A 837 -10.87 -15.17 30.71
C ARG A 837 -9.81 -14.60 29.77
N ASN A 838 -10.25 -13.91 28.72
CA ASN A 838 -9.35 -13.17 27.83
C ASN A 838 -8.79 -11.94 28.56
N CYS A 839 -7.49 -11.91 28.82
CA CYS A 839 -6.79 -10.79 29.45
C CYS A 839 -5.98 -10.07 28.38
N PHE A 840 -6.39 -8.88 27.94
CA PHE A 840 -5.72 -8.18 26.83
C PHE A 840 -4.22 -7.98 27.12
N PRO A 841 -3.31 -8.39 26.22
CA PRO A 841 -3.53 -8.79 24.82
C PRO A 841 -3.75 -10.30 24.56
N HIS A 842 -3.79 -11.13 25.60
CA HIS A 842 -3.86 -12.59 25.48
C HIS A 842 -5.29 -13.14 25.32
N HIS A 843 -5.51 -13.91 24.25
CA HIS A 843 -6.75 -14.66 23.99
C HIS A 843 -6.61 -16.12 24.38
N GLY A 844 -7.45 -16.62 25.30
CA GLY A 844 -7.40 -18.01 25.75
C GLY A 844 -5.99 -18.44 26.18
N TYR A 845 -5.64 -19.70 25.96
CA TYR A 845 -4.27 -20.20 26.09
C TYR A 845 -3.46 -19.85 24.84
N ILE A 846 -2.26 -19.30 25.00
CA ILE A 846 -1.49 -18.80 23.84
C ILE A 846 -0.48 -19.82 23.26
N TRP A 847 -0.53 -21.05 23.78
CA TRP A 847 0.19 -22.28 23.38
C TRP A 847 -0.81 -23.43 23.21
N ASN A 848 -0.37 -24.54 22.60
CA ASN A 848 -1.02 -25.81 22.91
C ASN A 848 -0.59 -26.19 24.32
N TYR A 849 -1.54 -26.27 25.24
CA TYR A 849 -1.29 -26.56 26.63
C TYR A 849 -1.71 -27.99 26.96
N GLY A 850 -0.97 -28.64 27.83
CA GLY A 850 -1.23 -30.02 28.21
C GLY A 850 -0.22 -30.51 29.23
N ALA A 851 -0.01 -31.82 29.27
CA ALA A 851 0.87 -32.42 30.26
C ALA A 851 1.75 -33.54 29.69
N PHE A 852 2.84 -33.84 30.38
CA PHE A 852 3.65 -35.03 30.12
C PHE A 852 3.05 -36.26 30.81
N PRO A 853 2.87 -37.37 30.07
CA PRO A 853 2.41 -38.60 30.67
C PRO A 853 3.52 -39.16 31.55
N GLN A 854 3.14 -40.00 32.51
CA GLN A 854 4.07 -40.65 33.42
C GLN A 854 4.93 -39.68 34.24
N THR A 855 4.43 -38.48 34.55
CA THR A 855 5.10 -37.52 35.43
C THR A 855 4.13 -37.06 36.49
N TRP A 856 4.56 -36.83 37.72
CA TRP A 856 3.68 -36.39 38.79
C TRP A 856 4.43 -35.47 39.76
N GLU A 857 3.84 -34.32 40.05
CA GLU A 857 4.35 -33.35 41.01
C GLU A 857 3.88 -33.71 42.42
N ASP A 858 4.71 -34.43 43.17
CA ASP A 858 4.36 -34.98 44.49
C ASP A 858 4.08 -33.86 45.54
N PRO A 859 2.86 -33.74 46.07
CA PRO A 859 2.51 -32.73 47.08
C PRO A 859 3.13 -32.99 48.46
N ALA A 860 3.72 -34.17 48.70
CA ALA A 860 4.48 -34.48 49.91
C ALA A 860 5.92 -33.95 49.87
N GLN A 861 6.46 -33.71 48.67
CA GLN A 861 7.84 -33.29 48.47
C GLN A 861 7.93 -31.77 48.27
N SER A 862 8.81 -31.10 49.01
CA SER A 862 9.14 -29.70 48.76
C SER A 862 10.42 -29.59 47.94
N HIS A 863 10.41 -28.77 46.90
CA HIS A 863 11.57 -28.55 46.05
C HIS A 863 12.52 -27.52 46.68
N ALA A 864 13.82 -27.82 46.70
CA ALA A 864 14.81 -27.08 47.51
C ALA A 864 14.93 -25.59 47.11
N GLU A 865 14.78 -25.28 45.83
CA GLU A 865 14.95 -23.91 45.31
C GLU A 865 13.66 -23.08 45.35
N THR A 866 12.50 -23.72 45.16
CA THR A 866 11.20 -23.03 45.17
C THR A 866 10.60 -22.95 46.57
N LYS A 867 11.02 -23.84 47.49
CA LYS A 867 10.55 -23.97 48.88
C LYS A 867 9.04 -24.19 49.01
N ALA A 868 8.42 -24.69 47.95
CA ALA A 868 7.00 -25.01 47.86
C ALA A 868 6.84 -26.51 47.54
N LYS A 869 5.64 -27.05 47.72
CA LYS A 869 5.30 -28.46 47.45
C LYS A 869 4.84 -28.65 46.01
N GLY A 870 4.85 -29.87 45.45
CA GLY A 870 4.21 -30.10 44.14
C GLY A 870 2.70 -29.85 44.16
N ASP A 871 2.13 -29.53 43.01
CA ASP A 871 0.70 -29.20 42.82
C ASP A 871 -0.23 -30.43 42.66
N ASN A 872 0.33 -31.63 42.79
CA ASN A 872 -0.38 -32.90 42.69
C ASN A 872 -0.95 -33.18 41.28
N ASP A 873 -0.46 -32.53 40.23
CA ASP A 873 -0.85 -32.77 38.83
C ASP A 873 0.27 -33.47 38.02
N PRO A 874 -0.05 -34.00 36.83
CA PRO A 874 0.99 -34.36 35.85
C PRO A 874 1.72 -33.10 35.38
N LEU A 875 3.01 -33.21 35.08
CA LEU A 875 3.87 -32.06 34.80
C LEU A 875 3.36 -31.27 33.58
N ASP A 876 3.11 -29.98 33.77
CA ASP A 876 2.48 -29.11 32.77
C ASP A 876 3.43 -28.69 31.64
N VAL A 877 2.87 -28.60 30.43
CA VAL A 877 3.64 -28.38 29.19
C VAL A 877 2.98 -27.33 28.30
N CYS A 878 3.79 -26.37 27.84
CA CYS A 878 3.45 -25.35 26.86
C CYS A 878 4.20 -25.63 25.54
N GLU A 879 3.49 -26.13 24.53
CA GLU A 879 4.05 -26.36 23.20
C GLU A 879 3.85 -25.12 22.31
N ILE A 880 4.97 -24.58 21.84
CA ILE A 880 5.04 -23.23 21.25
C ILE A 880 5.00 -23.18 19.71
N GLY A 881 4.87 -24.32 19.05
CA GLY A 881 4.86 -24.44 17.60
C GLY A 881 3.68 -23.74 16.93
N GLU A 882 3.78 -23.62 15.61
CA GLU A 882 2.79 -22.90 14.80
C GLU A 882 1.45 -23.66 14.66
N GLN A 883 1.48 -24.99 14.69
CA GLN A 883 0.30 -25.81 14.48
C GLN A 883 -0.62 -25.83 15.71
N VAL A 884 -1.87 -25.40 15.55
CA VAL A 884 -2.91 -25.56 16.58
C VAL A 884 -3.28 -27.03 16.71
N GLY A 885 -3.14 -27.60 17.90
CA GLY A 885 -3.48 -29.00 18.20
C GLY A 885 -4.97 -29.23 18.45
N TYR A 886 -5.32 -30.45 18.86
CA TYR A 886 -6.68 -30.81 19.30
C TYR A 886 -6.65 -31.54 20.65
N VAL A 887 -7.76 -31.51 21.39
CA VAL A 887 -7.88 -32.15 22.71
C VAL A 887 -7.63 -33.66 22.59
N GLY A 888 -6.70 -34.19 23.39
CA GLY A 888 -6.28 -35.59 23.36
C GLY A 888 -5.27 -35.93 22.25
N GLN A 889 -4.73 -34.95 21.54
CA GLN A 889 -3.63 -35.19 20.60
C GLN A 889 -2.35 -35.55 21.35
N VAL A 890 -1.67 -36.60 20.89
CA VAL A 890 -0.32 -36.94 21.37
C VAL A 890 0.70 -36.35 20.39
N LYS A 891 1.52 -35.41 20.86
CA LYS A 891 2.58 -34.77 20.06
C LYS A 891 3.94 -35.26 20.50
N GLN A 892 4.87 -35.43 19.54
CA GLN A 892 6.27 -35.70 19.84
C GLN A 892 7.01 -34.38 19.93
N VAL A 893 7.58 -34.08 21.09
CA VAL A 893 8.12 -32.75 21.39
C VAL A 893 9.55 -32.81 21.92
N LYS A 894 10.27 -31.73 21.69
CA LYS A 894 11.60 -31.48 22.24
C LYS A 894 11.53 -30.38 23.30
N VAL A 895 12.18 -30.62 24.44
CA VAL A 895 12.27 -29.69 25.57
C VAL A 895 13.22 -28.54 25.25
N LEU A 896 12.81 -27.31 25.58
CA LEU A 896 13.57 -26.07 25.41
C LEU A 896 13.90 -25.41 26.76
N GLY A 897 12.97 -25.45 27.72
CA GLY A 897 13.18 -24.86 29.04
C GLY A 897 11.99 -25.08 29.96
N ILE A 898 11.98 -24.41 31.12
CA ILE A 898 10.91 -24.55 32.13
C ILE A 898 10.73 -23.27 32.95
N MET A 899 9.52 -23.00 33.41
CA MET A 899 9.18 -21.90 34.32
C MET A 899 8.56 -22.41 35.60
N ALA A 900 8.90 -21.77 36.73
CA ALA A 900 8.39 -22.13 38.06
C ALA A 900 7.33 -21.14 38.53
N LEU A 901 6.05 -21.47 38.38
CA LEU A 901 4.96 -20.69 38.95
C LEU A 901 4.80 -21.07 40.43
N LEU A 902 4.59 -20.08 41.29
CA LEU A 902 4.25 -20.29 42.70
C LEU A 902 2.78 -19.94 42.90
N ASP A 903 1.94 -20.96 43.05
CA ASP A 903 0.49 -20.82 43.22
C ASP A 903 0.08 -21.31 44.61
N GLU A 904 -0.41 -20.41 45.46
CA GLU A 904 -1.00 -20.75 46.77
C GLU A 904 -0.11 -21.63 47.70
N GLY A 905 1.22 -21.59 47.52
CA GLY A 905 2.19 -22.37 48.30
C GLY A 905 2.66 -23.66 47.63
N GLU A 906 2.22 -23.91 46.41
CA GLU A 906 2.60 -25.01 45.53
C GLU A 906 3.52 -24.51 44.41
N THR A 907 4.45 -25.37 44.00
CA THR A 907 5.26 -25.20 42.80
C THR A 907 4.48 -25.85 41.68
N ASP A 908 4.22 -25.07 40.65
CA ASP A 908 3.53 -25.49 39.44
C ASP A 908 4.50 -25.25 38.26
N TRP A 909 5.10 -26.34 37.78
CA TRP A 909 6.16 -26.28 36.77
C TRP A 909 5.59 -26.27 35.35
N LYS A 910 5.95 -25.25 34.55
CA LYS A 910 5.53 -25.13 33.15
C LYS A 910 6.69 -25.39 32.20
N VAL A 911 6.76 -26.58 31.62
CA VAL A 911 7.80 -26.95 30.63
C VAL A 911 7.50 -26.30 29.29
N ILE A 912 8.51 -25.70 28.66
CA ILE A 912 8.42 -25.11 27.34
C ILE A 912 9.03 -26.07 26.32
N VAL A 913 8.23 -26.46 25.33
CA VAL A 913 8.60 -27.47 24.34
C VAL A 913 8.22 -26.99 22.93
N VAL A 914 8.81 -27.62 21.92
CA VAL A 914 8.40 -27.46 20.52
C VAL A 914 8.15 -28.83 19.90
N ASP A 915 7.09 -28.93 19.08
CA ASP A 915 6.86 -30.10 18.24
C ASP A 915 8.06 -30.38 17.32
N VAL A 916 8.51 -31.64 17.26
CA VAL A 916 9.63 -32.03 16.39
C VAL A 916 9.29 -31.91 14.90
N GLN A 917 8.02 -31.85 14.54
CA GLN A 917 7.54 -31.56 13.18
C GLN A 917 7.40 -30.06 12.88
N ASP A 918 7.62 -29.16 13.85
CA ASP A 918 7.53 -27.71 13.63
C ASP A 918 8.66 -27.21 12.70
N PRO A 919 8.40 -26.28 11.76
CA PRO A 919 9.43 -25.73 10.87
C PRO A 919 10.62 -25.09 11.59
N LEU A 920 10.43 -24.55 12.80
CA LEU A 920 11.47 -23.95 13.63
C LEU A 920 12.11 -24.95 14.60
N ALA A 921 11.63 -26.20 14.70
CA ALA A 921 12.15 -27.20 15.62
C ALA A 921 13.66 -27.39 15.51
N SER A 922 14.22 -27.35 14.29
CA SER A 922 15.67 -27.48 14.07
C SER A 922 16.50 -26.32 14.65
N LYS A 923 15.89 -25.13 14.78
CA LYS A 923 16.54 -23.90 15.26
C LYS A 923 16.34 -23.64 16.75
N LEU A 924 15.31 -24.23 17.34
CA LEU A 924 14.99 -24.09 18.76
C LEU A 924 15.57 -25.28 19.52
N ASN A 925 16.70 -25.11 20.22
CA ASN A 925 17.34 -26.22 20.96
C ASN A 925 17.49 -25.95 22.46
N ASP A 926 17.45 -24.70 22.87
CA ASP A 926 17.44 -24.26 24.27
C ASP A 926 16.53 -23.02 24.44
N ILE A 927 16.34 -22.57 25.68
CA ILE A 927 15.41 -21.48 26.02
C ILE A 927 15.84 -20.15 25.39
N GLU A 928 17.14 -19.91 25.21
CA GLU A 928 17.68 -18.70 24.59
C GLU A 928 17.38 -18.62 23.08
N ASP A 929 17.22 -19.77 22.42
CA ASP A 929 16.83 -19.81 21.01
C ASP A 929 15.38 -19.35 20.81
N VAL A 930 14.52 -19.57 21.82
CA VAL A 930 13.14 -19.07 21.81
C VAL A 930 13.14 -17.55 21.79
N GLU A 931 13.93 -16.87 22.62
CA GLU A 931 14.00 -15.41 22.60
C GLU A 931 14.65 -14.88 21.31
N ARG A 932 15.59 -15.62 20.71
CA ARG A 932 16.25 -15.24 19.44
C ARG A 932 15.31 -15.34 18.23
N HIS A 933 14.51 -16.41 18.14
CA HIS A 933 13.71 -16.72 16.96
C HIS A 933 12.21 -16.39 17.12
N LEU A 934 11.73 -16.33 18.36
CA LEU A 934 10.36 -16.01 18.76
C LEU A 934 10.39 -14.90 19.85
N PRO A 935 10.98 -13.72 19.55
CA PRO A 935 11.24 -12.69 20.56
C PRO A 935 9.95 -12.23 21.25
N GLY A 936 10.02 -12.08 22.58
CA GLY A 936 8.89 -11.69 23.41
C GLY A 936 7.90 -12.81 23.75
N LEU A 937 8.06 -14.02 23.22
CA LEU A 937 7.17 -15.14 23.53
C LEU A 937 7.27 -15.57 24.99
N ILE A 938 8.49 -15.73 25.53
CA ILE A 938 8.72 -16.08 26.94
C ILE A 938 8.16 -15.01 27.87
N ARG A 939 8.32 -13.73 27.49
CA ARG A 939 7.73 -12.62 28.23
C ARG A 939 6.21 -12.68 28.23
N ALA A 940 5.60 -12.98 27.08
CA ALA A 940 4.15 -13.20 27.00
C ALA A 940 3.72 -14.43 27.81
N THR A 941 4.56 -15.48 27.92
CA THR A 941 4.32 -16.65 28.77
C THR A 941 4.25 -16.27 30.23
N ASN A 942 5.27 -15.56 30.68
CA ASN A 942 5.35 -15.04 32.04
C ASN A 942 4.13 -14.16 32.35
N GLU A 943 3.84 -13.19 31.48
CA GLU A 943 2.74 -12.25 31.69
C GLU A 943 1.38 -12.96 31.73
N TRP A 944 1.15 -13.93 30.84
CA TRP A 944 -0.07 -14.73 30.83
C TRP A 944 -0.28 -15.45 32.17
N PHE A 945 0.72 -16.23 32.62
CA PHE A 945 0.63 -16.95 33.89
C PHE A 945 0.59 -16.02 35.10
N ARG A 946 1.16 -14.82 35.01
CA ARG A 946 1.06 -13.81 36.07
C ARG A 946 -0.38 -13.31 36.27
N ILE A 947 -1.11 -13.08 35.17
CA ILE A 947 -2.35 -12.30 35.20
C ILE A 947 -3.65 -13.09 34.97
N TYR A 948 -3.60 -14.32 34.44
CA TYR A 948 -4.81 -15.05 33.99
C TYR A 948 -5.86 -15.31 35.07
N LYS A 949 -5.48 -15.30 36.36
CA LYS A 949 -6.38 -15.50 37.51
C LYS A 949 -6.96 -14.19 38.07
N ILE A 950 -6.46 -13.02 37.66
CA ILE A 950 -6.94 -11.72 38.16
C ILE A 950 -8.42 -11.48 37.86
N PRO A 951 -8.96 -11.81 36.66
CA PRO A 951 -10.39 -11.68 36.39
C PRO A 951 -11.30 -12.51 37.31
N ASP A 952 -10.75 -13.58 37.90
CA ASP A 952 -11.45 -14.43 38.86
C ASP A 952 -11.38 -13.89 40.31
N GLY A 953 -10.76 -12.72 40.51
CA GLY A 953 -10.61 -12.07 41.81
C GLY A 953 -9.42 -12.54 42.64
N LYS A 954 -8.48 -13.30 42.04
CA LYS A 954 -7.21 -13.67 42.68
C LYS A 954 -6.14 -12.59 42.45
N PRO A 955 -5.12 -12.48 43.33
CA PRO A 955 -3.97 -11.60 43.10
C PRO A 955 -3.10 -12.07 41.90
N GLU A 956 -2.11 -11.26 41.53
CA GLU A 956 -1.07 -11.68 40.58
C GLU A 956 -0.32 -12.91 41.09
N ASN A 957 -0.06 -13.88 40.21
CA ASN A 957 0.77 -15.02 40.57
C ASN A 957 2.24 -14.61 40.66
N THR A 958 2.95 -15.26 41.56
CA THR A 958 4.39 -15.09 41.74
C THR A 958 5.16 -16.20 41.05
N PHE A 959 6.43 -15.97 40.73
CA PHE A 959 7.33 -16.97 40.15
C PHE A 959 8.55 -17.15 41.03
N ALA A 960 9.09 -18.37 41.07
CA ALA A 960 10.45 -18.56 41.53
C ALA A 960 11.45 -18.01 40.49
N PHE A 961 12.73 -17.92 40.87
CA PHE A 961 13.80 -17.41 39.99
C PHE A 961 13.52 -16.03 39.37
N SER A 962 12.71 -15.19 40.04
CA SER A 962 12.27 -13.88 39.52
C SER A 962 11.54 -13.95 38.16
N GLY A 963 10.92 -15.09 37.83
CA GLY A 963 10.18 -15.28 36.57
C GLY A 963 11.05 -15.64 35.36
N GLU A 964 12.34 -15.90 35.56
CA GLU A 964 13.25 -16.38 34.51
C GLU A 964 12.93 -17.85 34.15
N ALA A 965 12.83 -18.13 32.84
CA ALA A 965 12.74 -19.49 32.35
C ALA A 965 14.12 -20.16 32.40
N LYS A 966 14.21 -21.36 33.00
CA LYS A 966 15.44 -22.15 33.07
C LYS A 966 15.65 -22.95 31.80
N ASN A 967 16.91 -23.24 31.50
CA ASN A 967 17.35 -23.90 30.28
C ASN A 967 16.88 -25.36 30.18
N LYS A 968 17.07 -25.95 29.00
CA LYS A 968 16.69 -27.33 28.69
C LYS A 968 17.26 -28.34 29.68
N LYS A 969 18.52 -28.17 30.10
CA LYS A 969 19.17 -29.12 31.01
C LYS A 969 18.43 -29.19 32.35
N TYR A 970 18.18 -28.04 32.96
CA TYR A 970 17.44 -27.95 34.22
C TYR A 970 16.01 -28.47 34.07
N ALA A 971 15.33 -28.11 32.98
CA ALA A 971 14.00 -28.64 32.67
C ALA A 971 13.98 -30.17 32.60
N THR A 972 15.02 -30.78 32.01
CA THR A 972 15.14 -32.25 31.89
C THR A 972 15.35 -32.91 33.26
N GLU A 973 16.11 -32.28 34.16
CA GLU A 973 16.30 -32.76 35.54
C GLU A 973 14.95 -32.80 36.28
N ILE A 974 14.15 -31.72 36.22
CA ILE A 974 12.81 -31.67 36.83
C ILE A 974 11.87 -32.72 36.22
N ILE A 975 11.87 -32.90 34.89
CA ILE A 975 11.06 -33.94 34.23
C ILE A 975 11.40 -35.33 34.77
N HIS A 976 12.69 -35.64 34.97
CA HIS A 976 13.11 -36.91 35.54
C HIS A 976 12.70 -37.09 37.01
N GLU A 977 12.76 -36.02 37.81
CA GLU A 977 12.27 -36.04 39.21
C GLU A 977 10.76 -36.31 39.29
N CYS A 978 9.96 -35.64 38.46
CA CYS A 978 8.52 -35.87 38.38
C CYS A 978 8.20 -37.25 37.82
N HIS A 979 8.98 -37.75 36.85
CA HIS A 979 8.84 -39.12 36.34
C HIS A 979 9.13 -40.16 37.43
N GLU A 980 10.14 -39.94 38.25
CA GLU A 980 10.47 -40.83 39.36
C GLU A 980 9.40 -40.79 40.47
N SER A 981 8.82 -39.63 40.73
CA SER A 981 7.70 -39.49 41.66
C SER A 981 6.46 -40.23 41.15
N TRP A 982 6.14 -40.11 39.86
CA TRP A 982 5.11 -40.94 39.22
C TRP A 982 5.44 -42.43 39.29
N ARG A 983 6.71 -42.83 39.10
CA ARG A 983 7.12 -44.23 39.20
C ARG A 983 6.80 -44.79 40.57
N ARG A 984 7.13 -44.05 41.64
CA ARG A 984 6.80 -44.42 43.02
C ARG A 984 5.29 -44.50 43.25
N LEU A 985 4.51 -43.59 42.66
CA LEU A 985 3.04 -43.62 42.72
C LEU A 985 2.46 -44.86 42.04
N ILE A 986 2.87 -45.14 40.80
CA ILE A 986 2.28 -46.21 39.98
C ILE A 986 2.69 -47.62 40.44
N THR A 987 3.86 -47.76 41.08
CA THR A 987 4.32 -49.02 41.73
C THR A 987 3.73 -49.22 43.12
N GLY A 988 3.13 -48.19 43.72
CA GLY A 988 2.55 -48.23 45.07
C GLY A 988 3.54 -47.96 46.21
N GLU A 989 4.75 -47.51 45.91
CA GLU A 989 5.71 -46.99 46.92
C GLU A 989 5.20 -45.69 47.55
N SER A 990 4.48 -44.87 46.77
CA SER A 990 3.72 -43.71 47.27
C SER A 990 2.22 -44.03 47.24
N PRO A 991 1.46 -43.67 48.29
CA PRO A 991 0.04 -43.98 48.35
C PRO A 991 -0.73 -43.19 47.28
N ALA A 992 -1.52 -43.89 46.46
CA ALA A 992 -2.39 -43.26 45.47
C ALA A 992 -3.60 -42.53 46.08
N LYS A 993 -3.95 -42.90 47.33
CA LYS A 993 -5.05 -42.31 48.08
C LYS A 993 -4.59 -41.91 49.48
N THR A 994 -4.76 -40.63 49.79
CA THR A 994 -4.48 -40.03 51.10
C THR A 994 -5.66 -39.15 51.51
N PRO A 995 -5.69 -38.59 52.73
CA PRO A 995 -6.66 -37.55 53.07
C PRO A 995 -6.53 -36.27 52.23
N ALA A 996 -5.37 -36.05 51.58
CA ALA A 996 -5.09 -34.84 50.80
C ALA A 996 -5.42 -35.01 49.30
N TYR A 997 -5.35 -36.23 48.75
CA TYR A 997 -5.60 -36.49 47.33
C TYR A 997 -6.06 -37.93 47.06
N ASP A 998 -6.75 -38.14 45.94
CA ASP A 998 -7.22 -39.45 45.46
C ASP A 998 -6.94 -39.58 43.95
N ILE A 999 -5.89 -40.32 43.58
CA ILE A 999 -5.45 -40.50 42.20
C ILE A 999 -5.80 -41.91 41.73
N SER A 1000 -6.58 -41.99 40.66
CA SER A 1000 -6.87 -43.20 39.91
C SER A 1000 -5.64 -43.63 39.12
N ILE A 1001 -4.98 -44.68 39.60
CA ILE A 1001 -3.83 -45.33 38.95
C ILE A 1001 -4.22 -46.43 37.95
N ARG A 1002 -5.48 -46.44 37.49
CA ARG A 1002 -6.02 -47.48 36.59
C ARG A 1002 -5.37 -47.43 35.22
N ASN A 1003 -4.77 -48.54 34.79
CA ASN A 1003 -3.97 -48.63 33.57
C ASN A 1003 -4.06 -50.04 32.95
N ILE A 1004 -3.68 -50.19 31.67
CA ILE A 1004 -3.71 -51.48 30.95
C ILE A 1004 -2.35 -51.94 30.44
N THR A 1005 -1.29 -51.16 30.61
CA THR A 1005 0.05 -51.46 30.10
C THR A 1005 1.07 -51.80 31.20
N ILE A 1006 0.89 -51.30 32.43
CA ILE A 1006 1.87 -51.42 33.51
C ILE A 1006 1.51 -52.60 34.42
N GLN A 1007 1.94 -53.80 34.05
CA GLN A 1007 1.58 -55.06 34.73
C GLN A 1007 1.91 -55.11 36.24
N ASN A 1008 2.97 -54.41 36.65
CA ASN A 1008 3.42 -54.40 38.04
C ASN A 1008 2.71 -53.35 38.91
N SER A 1009 1.77 -52.58 38.33
CA SER A 1009 1.03 -51.56 39.06
C SER A 1009 -0.13 -52.17 39.86
N PRO A 1010 -0.40 -51.70 41.10
CA PRO A 1010 -1.61 -52.07 41.85
C PRO A 1010 -2.91 -51.68 41.12
N GLY A 1011 -2.83 -50.73 40.18
CA GLY A 1011 -3.94 -50.27 39.36
C GLY A 1011 -4.09 -50.99 38.01
N PHE A 1012 -3.27 -52.00 37.71
CA PHE A 1012 -3.35 -52.73 36.45
C PHE A 1012 -4.69 -53.45 36.29
N VAL A 1013 -5.31 -53.28 35.12
CA VAL A 1013 -6.61 -53.86 34.79
C VAL A 1013 -6.53 -54.56 33.44
N ARG A 1014 -7.13 -55.76 33.35
CA ARG A 1014 -7.29 -56.46 32.07
C ARG A 1014 -8.51 -55.94 31.31
N ARG A 1015 -8.50 -56.03 29.98
CA ARG A 1015 -9.56 -55.47 29.12
C ARG A 1015 -10.94 -56.09 29.31
N ASP A 1016 -11.03 -57.25 29.95
CA ASP A 1016 -12.25 -57.97 30.30
C ASP A 1016 -12.84 -57.55 31.65
N ASP A 1017 -12.12 -56.72 32.43
CA ASP A 1017 -12.58 -56.25 33.72
C ASP A 1017 -13.83 -55.34 33.58
N PRO A 1018 -14.80 -55.42 34.53
CA PRO A 1018 -15.97 -54.55 34.54
C PRO A 1018 -15.65 -53.04 34.48
N SER A 1019 -14.55 -52.61 35.10
CA SER A 1019 -14.14 -51.20 35.09
C SER A 1019 -13.65 -50.70 33.72
N TYR A 1020 -13.13 -51.60 32.87
CA TYR A 1020 -12.72 -51.27 31.51
C TYR A 1020 -13.87 -51.42 30.51
N THR A 1021 -14.67 -52.48 30.64
CA THR A 1021 -15.82 -52.74 29.76
C THR A 1021 -16.98 -51.75 29.95
N SER A 1022 -17.03 -51.06 31.09
CA SER A 1022 -18.00 -49.98 31.36
C SER A 1022 -17.66 -48.64 30.72
N ILE A 1023 -16.48 -48.50 30.09
CA ILE A 1023 -16.10 -47.27 29.37
C ILE A 1023 -17.05 -47.10 28.17
N PRO A 1024 -17.77 -45.97 28.06
CA PRO A 1024 -18.71 -45.77 26.96
C PRO A 1024 -18.03 -45.81 25.57
N PRO A 1025 -18.75 -46.26 24.52
CA PRO A 1025 -18.28 -46.14 23.15
C PRO A 1025 -18.29 -44.67 22.69
N ASP A 1026 -17.54 -44.33 21.64
CA ASP A 1026 -17.55 -42.99 21.05
C ASP A 1026 -18.99 -42.54 20.75
N SER A 1027 -19.34 -41.37 21.26
CA SER A 1027 -20.68 -40.76 21.14
C SER A 1027 -20.58 -39.28 20.80
N ARG A 1028 -19.61 -38.94 19.93
CA ARG A 1028 -19.35 -37.57 19.47
C ARG A 1028 -20.62 -36.86 19.03
N LYS A 1029 -20.90 -35.72 19.66
CA LYS A 1029 -22.00 -34.81 19.31
C LYS A 1029 -21.44 -33.41 18.98
N PRO A 1030 -22.22 -32.58 18.25
CA PRO A 1030 -21.87 -31.18 18.05
C PRO A 1030 -21.67 -30.44 19.38
N PRO A 1031 -20.78 -29.43 19.45
CA PRO A 1031 -20.53 -28.67 20.66
C PRO A 1031 -21.79 -27.92 21.12
N ALA A 1032 -22.04 -27.92 22.42
CA ALA A 1032 -23.05 -27.06 23.04
C ALA A 1032 -22.62 -25.58 22.97
N PRO A 1033 -23.58 -24.64 22.96
CA PRO A 1033 -23.28 -23.22 22.91
C PRO A 1033 -22.48 -22.77 24.15
N ILE A 1034 -21.48 -21.92 23.91
CA ILE A 1034 -20.68 -21.28 24.97
C ILE A 1034 -21.33 -19.94 25.31
N ASP A 1035 -21.30 -19.56 26.58
CA ASP A 1035 -21.74 -18.24 27.03
C ASP A 1035 -20.89 -17.14 26.36
N PRO A 1036 -21.51 -16.15 25.66
CA PRO A 1036 -20.77 -15.08 24.98
C PRO A 1036 -19.85 -14.26 25.89
N SER A 1037 -20.08 -14.26 27.21
CA SER A 1037 -19.22 -13.60 28.20
C SER A 1037 -17.82 -14.21 28.30
N VAL A 1038 -17.60 -15.42 27.77
CA VAL A 1038 -16.26 -16.02 27.68
C VAL A 1038 -15.36 -15.22 26.74
N SER A 1039 -15.91 -14.66 25.66
CA SER A 1039 -15.17 -13.83 24.69
C SER A 1039 -14.89 -12.40 25.20
N LYS A 1040 -15.35 -12.04 26.40
CA LYS A 1040 -15.15 -10.71 26.99
C LYS A 1040 -13.68 -10.48 27.34
N TRP A 1041 -13.15 -9.34 26.90
CA TRP A 1041 -11.82 -8.86 27.25
C TRP A 1041 -11.80 -8.22 28.65
N PHE A 1042 -10.80 -8.60 29.43
CA PHE A 1042 -10.41 -7.97 30.67
C PHE A 1042 -9.16 -7.15 30.43
N TYR A 1043 -9.19 -5.89 30.82
CA TYR A 1043 -8.08 -4.96 30.72
C TYR A 1043 -7.49 -4.80 32.12
N ILE A 1044 -6.33 -5.39 32.34
CA ILE A 1044 -5.65 -5.37 33.64
C ILE A 1044 -4.72 -4.17 33.62
N SER A 1045 -5.01 -3.17 34.46
CA SER A 1045 -4.11 -2.02 34.59
C SER A 1045 -2.81 -2.49 35.24
N SER A 1046 -1.68 -2.13 34.66
CA SER A 1046 -0.35 -2.23 35.29
C SER A 1046 -0.21 -1.20 36.43
N ALA A 1047 -1.15 -1.20 37.38
CA ALA A 1047 -1.18 -0.34 38.54
C ALA A 1047 -0.54 -1.05 39.73
N GLN A 1048 0.78 -1.21 39.67
CA GLN A 1048 1.75 -1.31 40.77
C GLN A 1048 3.08 -1.84 40.20
N VAL A 1049 3.86 -0.94 39.60
CA VAL A 1049 5.33 -1.07 39.51
C VAL A 1049 5.92 0.14 40.20
#